data_AF-A0AAC8QBT3-F1
#
_entry.id   AF-A0AAC8QBT3-F1
#
_cell.length_a   1.000
_cell.length_b   1.000
_cell.length_c   1.000
_cell.angle_alpha   90.00
_cell.angle_beta   90.00
_cell.angle_gamma   90.00
#
_symmetry.space_group_name_H-M   'P 1'
#
loop_
_entity.id
_entity.type
_entity.pdbx_description
1 polymer ?
#
loop_
_entity_poly.entity_id
_entity_poly.type
_entity_poly.pdbx_seq_one_letter_code
_entity_poly.pdbx_strand_id
1 'polypeptide(L)'
;MMGWAAVTVAMLAATPVFLTRGDVTPEAELRAEAESTWKALEARYVAEAGGTPGRAPMNISLRRGEGMLPSRNGQGRPGVVELRQGTPGVLDERLRVALRHELAHQLLWWACPASAEDRLFHEAFALAVSGELAEWRESPYQSLASASAELARNPDVDTPRARRALARVLNEDPGFPKALTRRLRQCQDEARWAVPLSVDELAGVAVQAAAPATVVLSRHSGEVLFSEGDIRTAMPFGSTLKPFVVAGSAAAPPMLTPRAEVPEWVCGERLPGKVDAKTALVRSCNGYFLDWEGQGSAPRAFGPWGAVLTAVGLSGEPLDMADAIGLRSTLRLSPWGLAQAYRLLAEARPDLMEVLAGSAARGTLSELPASKAYAGVAAKTGTVRDAESRPRLGWIVAVDEDLVAVVARPGKMPRAFADEVPEVLAKVREKRSGLEAARVQVLGLVRPEVIEARCQGAGFSLEQGTPRAIPEGFTKLEPFVEKGVAVCLGSPWRVRFPDAPAGRDYAGIFTGSPPPPYKPPAGVPISPNALQARRGSDFLFRTTRLQYTAGVVAAEDASLKGEARVALARVVAHNERHAQSRHPGRPVCDTTHCQTFLGTVRVQPEEERALAAPPLRWREWLPFSQGGQAPWSETRPRGQVESLLGQGVTGVRFADGRVHYLRTKREGGAVFDVAESQPCELLRSALKLPACPRTAHFGDREVSFEGRGQGHGEGLDVEAAKASGLEAERILERAYAR
;
A
#
# COMPACT_ATOMS: atom_id res chain seq x y z
N MET A 1 26.95 -69.21 9.73
CA MET A 1 25.71 -68.47 10.02
C MET A 1 25.44 -67.51 8.88
N MET A 2 24.53 -67.90 7.98
CA MET A 2 24.03 -67.06 6.89
C MET A 2 23.01 -66.08 7.47
N GLY A 3 23.30 -64.78 7.38
CA GLY A 3 22.32 -63.71 7.62
C GLY A 3 21.86 -63.18 6.26
N TRP A 4 20.62 -63.48 5.90
CA TRP A 4 19.98 -63.02 4.68
C TRP A 4 19.83 -61.50 4.67
N ALA A 5 20.33 -60.87 3.62
CA ALA A 5 19.92 -59.53 3.23
C ALA A 5 18.49 -59.62 2.68
N ALA A 6 17.54 -59.00 3.37
CA ALA A 6 16.20 -58.76 2.83
C ALA A 6 16.33 -57.72 1.71
N VAL A 7 16.39 -58.20 0.47
CA VAL A 7 16.17 -57.37 -0.71
C VAL A 7 14.67 -57.08 -0.75
N THR A 8 14.28 -55.90 -0.28
CA THR A 8 12.97 -55.32 -0.58
C THR A 8 12.95 -55.01 -2.07
N VAL A 9 12.47 -55.96 -2.87
CA VAL A 9 12.09 -55.72 -4.26
C VAL A 9 10.94 -54.72 -4.22
N ALA A 10 11.21 -53.47 -4.58
CA ALA A 10 10.15 -52.53 -4.95
C ALA A 10 9.35 -53.18 -6.09
N MET A 11 8.13 -53.60 -5.82
CA MET A 11 7.19 -53.96 -6.88
C MET A 11 6.94 -52.70 -7.70
N LEU A 12 7.65 -52.57 -8.82
CA LEU A 12 7.26 -51.65 -9.88
C LEU A 12 5.82 -52.01 -10.26
N ALA A 13 4.88 -51.10 -10.01
CA ALA A 13 3.53 -51.22 -10.53
C ALA A 13 3.65 -51.49 -12.04
N ALA A 14 3.15 -52.64 -12.48
CA ALA A 14 3.29 -53.05 -13.88
C ALA A 14 2.50 -52.07 -14.74
N THR A 15 3.15 -51.37 -15.68
CA THR A 15 2.44 -50.59 -16.71
C THR A 15 1.48 -51.53 -17.46
N PRO A 16 0.22 -51.13 -17.72
CA PRO A 16 -0.72 -51.97 -18.45
C PRO A 16 -0.20 -52.29 -19.84
N VAL A 17 -0.53 -53.48 -20.34
CA VAL A 17 -0.24 -53.82 -21.73
C VAL A 17 -1.27 -53.12 -22.62
N PHE A 18 -0.79 -52.24 -23.51
CA PHE A 18 -1.62 -51.55 -24.49
C PHE A 18 -1.76 -52.39 -25.78
N LEU A 19 -2.98 -52.85 -26.05
CA LEU A 19 -3.30 -53.69 -27.20
C LEU A 19 -3.89 -52.84 -28.32
N THR A 20 -3.24 -52.82 -29.50
CA THR A 20 -3.73 -52.12 -30.70
C THR A 20 -4.31 -53.12 -31.71
N ARG A 21 -5.27 -52.70 -32.54
CA ARG A 21 -5.88 -53.53 -33.60
C ARG A 21 -5.41 -53.16 -35.02
N GLY A 22 -4.42 -52.27 -35.17
CA GLY A 22 -3.98 -51.74 -36.47
C GLY A 22 -4.87 -50.65 -37.05
N ASP A 23 -5.92 -50.24 -36.36
CA ASP A 23 -6.98 -49.34 -36.84
C ASP A 23 -6.77 -47.86 -36.45
N VAL A 24 -5.82 -47.58 -35.55
CA VAL A 24 -5.31 -46.24 -35.23
C VAL A 24 -3.79 -46.24 -35.45
N THR A 25 -3.28 -45.36 -36.31
CA THR A 25 -1.88 -45.40 -36.78
C THR A 25 -1.20 -44.03 -36.64
N PRO A 26 0.11 -43.92 -36.33
CA PRO A 26 1.08 -45.01 -36.19
C PRO A 26 0.95 -45.74 -34.84
N GLU A 27 0.89 -47.07 -34.86
CA GLU A 27 0.68 -47.86 -33.63
C GLU A 27 1.81 -47.72 -32.61
N ALA A 28 3.05 -47.64 -33.10
CA ALA A 28 4.23 -47.52 -32.24
C ALA A 28 4.21 -46.21 -31.43
N GLU A 29 3.88 -45.09 -32.09
CA GLU A 29 3.75 -43.79 -31.43
C GLU A 29 2.55 -43.76 -30.48
N LEU A 30 1.43 -44.36 -30.87
CA LEU A 30 0.24 -44.45 -30.02
C LEU A 30 0.53 -45.20 -28.71
N ARG A 31 1.22 -46.36 -28.79
CA ARG A 31 1.61 -47.13 -27.61
C ARG A 31 2.63 -46.38 -26.76
N ALA A 32 3.64 -45.75 -27.38
CA ALA A 32 4.64 -44.97 -26.65
C ALA A 32 4.00 -43.79 -25.89
N GLU A 33 3.06 -43.07 -26.52
CA GLU A 33 2.29 -42.00 -25.87
C GLU A 33 1.45 -42.55 -24.72
N ALA A 34 0.77 -43.69 -24.90
CA ALA A 34 -0.05 -44.33 -23.86
C ALA A 34 0.78 -44.77 -22.65
N GLU A 35 1.94 -45.41 -22.87
CA GLU A 35 2.87 -45.83 -21.81
C GLU A 35 3.46 -44.63 -21.06
N SER A 36 3.89 -43.59 -21.78
CA SER A 36 4.40 -42.37 -21.17
C SER A 36 3.33 -41.67 -20.33
N THR A 37 2.11 -41.58 -20.88
CA THR A 37 0.96 -41.01 -20.21
C THR A 37 0.63 -41.79 -18.93
N TRP A 38 0.57 -43.11 -19.00
CA TRP A 38 0.26 -43.94 -17.83
C TRP A 38 1.26 -43.72 -16.69
N LYS A 39 2.56 -43.67 -17.01
CA LYS A 39 3.60 -43.37 -16.02
C LYS A 39 3.40 -41.99 -15.37
N ALA A 40 3.05 -40.98 -16.16
CA ALA A 40 2.77 -39.63 -15.65
C ALA A 40 1.52 -39.61 -14.74
N LEU A 41 0.47 -40.34 -15.13
CA LEU A 41 -0.77 -40.50 -14.37
C LEU A 41 -0.54 -41.22 -13.04
N GLU A 42 0.21 -42.32 -13.03
CA GLU A 42 0.59 -43.03 -11.81
C GLU A 42 1.45 -42.16 -10.89
N ALA A 43 2.44 -41.45 -11.44
CA ALA A 43 3.26 -40.52 -10.66
C ALA A 43 2.39 -39.42 -10.01
N ARG A 44 1.41 -38.89 -10.75
CA ARG A 44 0.44 -37.93 -10.21
C ARG A 44 -0.41 -38.56 -9.12
N TYR A 45 -0.98 -39.74 -9.36
CA TYR A 45 -1.77 -40.46 -8.36
C TYR A 45 -0.98 -40.65 -7.06
N VAL A 46 0.25 -41.16 -7.15
CA VAL A 46 1.12 -41.37 -5.98
C VAL A 46 1.37 -40.09 -5.21
N ALA A 47 1.65 -38.99 -5.93
CA ALA A 47 1.91 -37.69 -5.30
C ALA A 47 0.71 -37.16 -4.49
N GLU A 48 -0.51 -37.33 -5.02
CA GLU A 48 -1.71 -36.76 -4.40
C GLU A 48 -2.37 -37.72 -3.39
N ALA A 49 -2.43 -39.01 -3.72
CA ALA A 49 -3.03 -40.07 -2.92
C ALA A 49 -2.14 -40.53 -1.75
N GLY A 50 -0.82 -40.31 -1.83
CA GLY A 50 0.13 -40.66 -0.78
C GLY A 50 0.59 -42.12 -0.78
N GLY A 51 0.31 -42.88 -1.85
CA GLY A 51 0.72 -44.28 -1.98
C GLY A 51 0.53 -44.81 -3.40
N THR A 52 1.12 -45.98 -3.68
CA THR A 52 0.93 -46.69 -4.95
C THR A 52 -0.40 -47.44 -4.96
N PRO A 53 -1.10 -47.54 -6.11
CA PRO A 53 -2.27 -48.39 -6.26
C PRO A 53 -1.98 -49.85 -5.86
N GLY A 54 -2.90 -50.50 -5.16
CA GLY A 54 -2.68 -51.83 -4.56
C GLY A 54 -2.88 -53.05 -5.47
N ARG A 55 -3.24 -52.87 -6.75
CA ARG A 55 -3.58 -53.97 -7.69
C ARG A 55 -2.81 -53.80 -8.99
N ALA A 56 -2.50 -54.88 -9.72
CA ALA A 56 -1.95 -54.75 -11.07
C ALA A 56 -3.01 -54.22 -12.06
N PRO A 57 -2.65 -53.36 -13.03
CA PRO A 57 -3.61 -52.85 -14.00
C PRO A 57 -3.96 -53.88 -15.06
N MET A 58 -5.18 -53.78 -15.59
CA MET A 58 -5.65 -54.64 -16.66
C MET A 58 -5.10 -54.17 -18.01
N ASN A 59 -5.09 -55.06 -19.00
CA ASN A 59 -4.76 -54.69 -20.38
C ASN A 59 -5.77 -53.67 -20.91
N ILE A 60 -5.28 -52.68 -21.66
CA ILE A 60 -6.11 -51.62 -22.25
C ILE A 60 -6.07 -51.77 -23.77
N SER A 61 -7.24 -51.95 -24.38
CA SER A 61 -7.36 -51.97 -25.84
C SER A 61 -7.50 -50.56 -26.38
N LEU A 62 -6.58 -50.14 -27.24
CA LEU A 62 -6.62 -48.90 -27.99
C LEU A 62 -7.14 -49.20 -29.40
N ARG A 63 -8.26 -48.61 -29.78
CA ARG A 63 -8.90 -48.90 -31.08
C ARG A 63 -9.56 -47.66 -31.69
N ARG A 64 -9.97 -47.75 -32.94
CA ARG A 64 -10.68 -46.67 -33.64
C ARG A 64 -12.13 -46.63 -33.20
N GLY A 65 -12.64 -45.45 -32.87
CA GLY A 65 -14.07 -45.29 -32.57
C GLY A 65 -14.90 -45.13 -33.83
N GLU A 66 -15.75 -46.12 -34.11
CA GLU A 66 -16.74 -46.05 -35.19
C GLU A 66 -18.02 -45.36 -34.67
N GLY A 67 -18.52 -44.35 -35.39
CA GLY A 67 -19.75 -43.66 -35.02
C GLY A 67 -19.65 -42.63 -33.88
N MET A 68 -18.44 -42.21 -33.49
CA MET A 68 -18.28 -41.12 -32.52
C MET A 68 -18.79 -39.78 -33.07
N LEU A 69 -19.47 -39.00 -32.22
CA LEU A 69 -19.96 -37.67 -32.57
C LEU A 69 -18.81 -36.75 -33.01
N PRO A 70 -19.04 -35.80 -33.94
CA PRO A 70 -18.01 -34.87 -34.40
C PRO A 70 -17.33 -34.05 -33.29
N SER A 71 -18.03 -33.84 -32.17
CA SER A 71 -17.57 -33.11 -31.00
C SER A 71 -16.73 -33.95 -30.01
N ARG A 72 -16.56 -35.26 -30.24
CA ARG A 72 -15.75 -36.15 -29.40
C ARG A 72 -14.53 -36.67 -30.15
N ASN A 73 -13.38 -36.62 -29.47
CA ASN A 73 -12.09 -37.08 -30.01
C ASN A 73 -11.66 -38.43 -29.41
N GLY A 74 -12.22 -38.79 -28.27
CA GLY A 74 -12.05 -40.09 -27.62
C GLY A 74 -13.29 -40.47 -26.80
N GLN A 75 -13.38 -41.75 -26.44
CA GLN A 75 -14.27 -42.26 -25.40
C GLN A 75 -13.67 -43.51 -24.75
N GLY A 76 -13.85 -43.62 -23.44
CA GLY A 76 -13.36 -44.74 -22.64
C GLY A 76 -14.49 -45.58 -22.06
N ARG A 77 -14.23 -46.88 -21.94
CA ARG A 77 -14.95 -47.81 -21.05
C ARG A 77 -13.91 -48.64 -20.32
N PRO A 78 -14.18 -49.24 -19.14
CA PRO A 78 -13.18 -50.04 -18.44
C PRO A 78 -12.46 -51.05 -19.37
N GLY A 79 -11.14 -50.92 -19.51
CA GLY A 79 -10.29 -51.75 -20.37
C GLY A 79 -10.23 -51.38 -21.87
N VAL A 80 -10.94 -50.33 -22.30
CA VAL A 80 -11.03 -49.93 -23.72
C VAL A 80 -10.97 -48.41 -23.88
N VAL A 81 -10.12 -47.93 -24.78
CA VAL A 81 -10.09 -46.54 -25.25
C VAL A 81 -10.31 -46.51 -26.76
N GLU A 82 -11.29 -45.72 -27.18
CA GLU A 82 -11.63 -45.53 -28.59
C GLU A 82 -11.26 -44.10 -29.02
N LEU A 83 -10.49 -43.96 -30.10
CA LEU A 83 -10.01 -42.67 -30.60
C LEU A 83 -10.56 -42.35 -31.99
N ARG A 84 -10.88 -41.08 -32.23
CA ARG A 84 -11.44 -40.61 -33.51
C ARG A 84 -10.32 -40.09 -34.40
N GLN A 85 -9.59 -41.02 -35.02
CA GLN A 85 -8.60 -40.65 -36.02
C GLN A 85 -9.25 -40.23 -37.34
N GLY A 86 -9.13 -38.94 -37.66
CA GLY A 86 -9.62 -38.35 -38.91
C GLY A 86 -8.70 -38.63 -40.10
N THR A 87 -7.39 -38.65 -39.86
CA THR A 87 -6.36 -38.88 -40.88
C THR A 87 -5.47 -40.05 -40.45
N PRO A 88 -5.49 -41.19 -41.16
CA PRO A 88 -4.59 -42.31 -40.89
C PRO A 88 -3.13 -41.89 -40.93
N GLY A 89 -2.29 -42.48 -40.08
CA GLY A 89 -0.86 -42.19 -39.99
C GLY A 89 -0.49 -40.90 -39.27
N VAL A 90 -1.46 -40.14 -38.76
CA VAL A 90 -1.22 -38.87 -38.05
C VAL A 90 -1.78 -38.94 -36.63
N LEU A 91 -0.91 -38.77 -35.64
CA LEU A 91 -1.25 -38.62 -34.22
C LEU A 91 -1.06 -37.16 -33.79
N ASP A 92 -2.05 -36.32 -34.13
CA ASP A 92 -2.06 -34.90 -33.79
C ASP A 92 -2.26 -34.65 -32.27
N GLU A 93 -1.99 -33.42 -31.82
CA GLU A 93 -2.09 -33.09 -30.38
C GLU A 93 -3.51 -33.30 -29.83
N ARG A 94 -4.54 -33.08 -30.65
CA ARG A 94 -5.94 -33.30 -30.26
C ARG A 94 -6.21 -34.76 -29.91
N LEU A 95 -5.66 -35.70 -30.70
CA LEU A 95 -5.72 -37.13 -30.41
C LEU A 95 -4.86 -37.51 -29.20
N ARG A 96 -3.70 -36.89 -29.01
CA ARG A 96 -2.85 -37.12 -27.82
C ARG A 96 -3.55 -36.68 -26.53
N VAL A 97 -4.14 -35.48 -26.51
CA VAL A 97 -4.93 -34.99 -25.37
C VAL A 97 -6.13 -35.90 -25.10
N ALA A 98 -6.85 -36.34 -26.15
CA ALA A 98 -7.95 -37.29 -25.99
C ALA A 98 -7.49 -38.63 -25.39
N LEU A 99 -6.37 -39.19 -25.87
CA LEU A 99 -5.78 -40.39 -25.30
C LEU A 99 -5.41 -40.19 -23.82
N ARG A 100 -4.78 -39.07 -23.48
CA ARG A 100 -4.42 -38.74 -22.09
C ARG A 100 -5.65 -38.64 -21.19
N HIS A 101 -6.71 -38.00 -21.67
CA HIS A 101 -7.99 -37.87 -20.96
C HIS A 101 -8.62 -39.24 -20.69
N GLU A 102 -8.75 -40.08 -21.72
CA GLU A 102 -9.38 -41.39 -21.55
C GLU A 102 -8.53 -42.36 -20.70
N LEU A 103 -7.20 -42.26 -20.75
CA LEU A 103 -6.32 -43.03 -19.87
C LEU A 103 -6.41 -42.59 -18.41
N ALA A 104 -6.72 -41.32 -18.14
CA ALA A 104 -6.99 -40.87 -16.77
C ALA A 104 -8.25 -41.56 -16.19
N HIS A 105 -9.28 -41.76 -17.01
CA HIS A 105 -10.46 -42.55 -16.62
C HIS A 105 -10.10 -44.01 -16.36
N GLN A 106 -9.27 -44.64 -17.22
CA GLN A 106 -8.79 -46.01 -17.01
C GLN A 106 -8.03 -46.16 -15.70
N LEU A 107 -7.17 -45.18 -15.37
CA LEU A 107 -6.44 -45.15 -14.11
C LEU A 107 -7.41 -45.13 -12.93
N LEU A 108 -8.43 -44.27 -12.95
CA LEU A 108 -9.39 -44.18 -11.85
C LEU A 108 -10.26 -45.43 -11.71
N TRP A 109 -10.75 -46.02 -12.81
CA TRP A 109 -11.50 -47.28 -12.73
C TRP A 109 -10.68 -48.42 -12.12
N TRP A 110 -9.36 -48.40 -12.33
CA TRP A 110 -8.45 -49.39 -11.77
C TRP A 110 -8.04 -49.08 -10.32
N ALA A 111 -7.53 -47.87 -10.06
CA ALA A 111 -6.98 -47.47 -8.77
C ALA A 111 -8.06 -47.13 -7.74
N CYS A 112 -9.23 -46.66 -8.20
CA CYS A 112 -10.37 -46.33 -7.36
C CYS A 112 -11.70 -46.87 -7.91
N PRO A 113 -11.94 -48.19 -7.88
CA PRO A 113 -13.20 -48.76 -8.37
C PRO A 113 -14.44 -48.21 -7.66
N ALA A 114 -14.30 -47.75 -6.41
CA ALA A 114 -15.38 -47.15 -5.65
C ALA A 114 -15.88 -45.80 -6.23
N SER A 115 -15.08 -45.13 -7.06
CA SER A 115 -15.46 -43.87 -7.70
C SER A 115 -16.10 -44.05 -9.07
N ALA A 116 -16.34 -45.28 -9.54
CA ALA A 116 -16.77 -45.54 -10.92
C ALA A 116 -18.06 -44.81 -11.33
N GLU A 117 -18.95 -44.54 -10.37
CA GLU A 117 -20.21 -43.80 -10.55
C GLU A 117 -20.06 -42.28 -10.28
N ASP A 118 -18.93 -41.83 -9.76
CA ASP A 118 -18.63 -40.43 -9.46
C ASP A 118 -18.10 -39.72 -10.71
N ARG A 119 -19.02 -39.46 -11.64
CA ARG A 119 -18.68 -38.92 -12.96
C ARG A 119 -17.98 -37.57 -12.91
N LEU A 120 -18.39 -36.69 -11.96
CA LEU A 120 -17.74 -35.38 -11.80
C LEU A 120 -16.29 -35.55 -11.33
N PHE A 121 -16.01 -36.47 -10.40
CA PHE A 121 -14.64 -36.77 -9.99
C PHE A 121 -13.79 -37.30 -11.15
N HIS A 122 -14.34 -38.21 -11.95
CA HIS A 122 -13.69 -38.77 -13.13
C HIS A 122 -13.33 -37.69 -14.15
N GLU A 123 -14.29 -36.89 -14.58
CA GLU A 123 -14.07 -35.83 -15.58
C GLU A 123 -13.14 -34.74 -15.03
N ALA A 124 -13.29 -34.37 -13.76
CA ALA A 124 -12.45 -33.36 -13.12
C ALA A 124 -10.99 -33.80 -13.05
N PHE A 125 -10.74 -35.06 -12.67
CA PHE A 125 -9.40 -35.65 -12.67
C PHE A 125 -8.82 -35.69 -14.07
N ALA A 126 -9.58 -36.21 -15.05
CA ALA A 126 -9.12 -36.32 -16.43
C ALA A 126 -8.76 -34.96 -17.04
N LEU A 127 -9.59 -33.94 -16.88
CA LEU A 127 -9.30 -32.57 -17.33
C LEU A 127 -8.06 -31.97 -16.66
N ALA A 128 -7.86 -32.23 -15.36
CA ALA A 128 -6.74 -31.69 -14.60
C ALA A 128 -5.38 -32.27 -15.01
N VAL A 129 -5.35 -33.46 -15.61
CA VAL A 129 -4.09 -34.19 -15.92
C VAL A 129 -3.84 -34.40 -17.41
N SER A 130 -4.85 -34.29 -18.27
CA SER A 130 -4.74 -34.59 -19.71
C SER A 130 -4.06 -33.49 -20.53
N GLY A 131 -4.01 -32.26 -20.00
CA GLY A 131 -3.61 -31.06 -20.73
C GLY A 131 -4.79 -30.33 -21.38
N GLU A 132 -6.00 -30.91 -21.37
CA GLU A 132 -7.22 -30.29 -21.95
C GLU A 132 -7.56 -28.95 -21.29
N LEU A 133 -7.24 -28.77 -19.99
CA LEU A 133 -7.53 -27.54 -19.25
C LEU A 133 -6.94 -26.28 -19.90
N ALA A 134 -5.79 -26.40 -20.60
CA ALA A 134 -5.13 -25.27 -21.24
C ALA A 134 -5.95 -24.68 -22.40
N GLU A 135 -6.62 -25.52 -23.20
CA GLU A 135 -7.45 -25.08 -24.34
C GLU A 135 -8.65 -24.23 -23.88
N TRP A 136 -9.16 -24.49 -22.69
CA TRP A 136 -10.30 -23.76 -22.13
C TRP A 136 -9.93 -22.39 -21.56
N ARG A 137 -8.64 -22.11 -21.29
CA ARG A 137 -8.20 -20.79 -20.83
C ARG A 137 -8.36 -19.70 -21.88
N GLU A 138 -8.36 -20.07 -23.17
CA GLU A 138 -8.54 -19.12 -24.28
C GLU A 138 -10.02 -18.86 -24.62
N SER A 139 -10.95 -19.59 -23.99
CA SER A 139 -12.39 -19.38 -24.20
C SER A 139 -12.90 -18.13 -23.47
N PRO A 140 -14.01 -17.51 -23.92
CA PRO A 140 -14.64 -16.41 -23.19
C PRO A 140 -14.91 -16.80 -21.74
N TYR A 141 -14.54 -15.89 -20.82
CA TYR A 141 -14.73 -16.10 -19.39
C TYR A 141 -16.19 -16.40 -19.04
N GLN A 142 -16.38 -17.33 -18.10
CA GLN A 142 -17.67 -17.69 -17.53
C GLN A 142 -17.60 -17.51 -16.00
N SER A 143 -18.57 -16.84 -15.39
CA SER A 143 -18.63 -16.74 -13.92
C SER A 143 -18.72 -18.11 -13.25
N LEU A 144 -18.20 -18.24 -12.02
CA LEU A 144 -18.29 -19.49 -11.26
C LEU A 144 -19.76 -19.92 -11.08
N ALA A 145 -20.67 -19.00 -10.78
CA ALA A 145 -22.09 -19.31 -10.65
C ALA A 145 -22.72 -19.81 -11.95
N SER A 146 -22.36 -19.21 -13.09
CA SER A 146 -22.81 -19.68 -14.41
C SER A 146 -22.21 -21.04 -14.76
N ALA A 147 -20.96 -21.30 -14.38
CA ALA A 147 -20.31 -22.59 -14.57
C ALA A 147 -20.97 -23.66 -13.70
N SER A 148 -21.20 -23.39 -12.42
CA SER A 148 -21.89 -24.29 -11.50
C SER A 148 -23.31 -24.60 -11.95
N ALA A 149 -24.06 -23.59 -12.41
CA ALA A 149 -25.40 -23.79 -12.97
C ALA A 149 -25.38 -24.63 -14.27
N GLU A 150 -24.35 -24.49 -15.09
CA GLU A 150 -24.19 -25.29 -16.31
C GLU A 150 -23.87 -26.75 -16.00
N LEU A 151 -22.99 -27.00 -15.02
CA LEU A 151 -22.66 -28.34 -14.54
C LEU A 151 -23.85 -29.01 -13.85
N ALA A 152 -24.63 -28.26 -13.07
CA ALA A 152 -25.85 -28.78 -12.45
C ALA A 152 -26.89 -29.21 -13.50
N ARG A 153 -26.97 -28.51 -14.65
CA ARG A 153 -27.86 -28.88 -15.77
C ARG A 153 -27.30 -30.00 -16.65
N ASN A 154 -25.98 -30.17 -16.69
CA ASN A 154 -25.29 -31.14 -17.54
C ASN A 154 -24.26 -31.93 -16.74
N PRO A 155 -24.70 -32.77 -15.77
CA PRO A 155 -23.81 -33.48 -14.85
C PRO A 155 -22.89 -34.49 -15.57
N ASP A 156 -23.24 -34.91 -16.78
CA ASP A 156 -22.45 -35.83 -17.58
C ASP A 156 -21.20 -35.21 -18.21
N VAL A 157 -21.08 -33.87 -18.21
CA VAL A 157 -19.95 -33.11 -18.78
C VAL A 157 -19.66 -33.44 -20.26
N ASP A 158 -20.68 -33.91 -20.97
CA ASP A 158 -20.57 -34.45 -22.32
C ASP A 158 -20.66 -33.39 -23.42
N THR A 159 -20.96 -32.14 -23.06
CA THR A 159 -21.09 -31.02 -23.99
C THR A 159 -19.88 -30.09 -23.88
N PRO A 160 -19.49 -29.39 -24.98
CA PRO A 160 -18.44 -28.38 -24.92
C PRO A 160 -18.71 -27.28 -23.87
N ARG A 161 -19.99 -26.95 -23.61
CA ARG A 161 -20.37 -25.98 -22.57
C ARG A 161 -20.11 -26.50 -21.16
N ALA A 162 -20.48 -27.75 -20.89
CA ALA A 162 -20.25 -28.38 -19.60
C ALA A 162 -18.75 -28.60 -19.33
N ARG A 163 -17.98 -29.01 -20.36
CA ARG A 163 -16.51 -29.13 -20.26
C ARG A 163 -15.85 -27.78 -19.95
N ARG A 164 -16.26 -26.71 -20.64
CA ARG A 164 -15.83 -25.35 -20.33
C ARG A 164 -16.17 -24.94 -18.89
N ALA A 165 -17.38 -25.27 -18.44
CA ALA A 165 -17.81 -24.99 -17.08
C ALA A 165 -16.97 -25.74 -16.04
N LEU A 166 -16.64 -27.02 -16.29
CA LEU A 166 -15.77 -27.80 -15.42
C LEU A 166 -14.34 -27.25 -15.39
N ALA A 167 -13.77 -26.94 -16.57
CA ALA A 167 -12.48 -26.28 -16.69
C ALA A 167 -12.44 -24.95 -15.91
N ARG A 168 -13.53 -24.17 -15.98
CA ARG A 168 -13.67 -22.93 -15.20
C ARG A 168 -13.65 -23.20 -13.69
N VAL A 169 -14.36 -24.22 -13.20
CA VAL A 169 -14.36 -24.60 -11.77
C VAL A 169 -12.97 -25.04 -11.31
N LEU A 170 -12.28 -25.84 -12.13
CA LEU A 170 -10.92 -26.33 -11.84
C LEU A 170 -9.89 -25.20 -11.75
N ASN A 171 -10.07 -24.11 -12.49
CA ASN A 171 -9.20 -22.93 -12.44
C ASN A 171 -9.34 -22.08 -11.16
N GLU A 172 -10.18 -22.44 -10.19
CA GLU A 172 -10.19 -21.76 -8.87
C GLU A 172 -9.01 -22.19 -7.97
N ASP A 173 -8.38 -23.34 -8.24
CA ASP A 173 -7.17 -23.80 -7.55
C ASP A 173 -5.95 -23.52 -8.44
N PRO A 174 -4.91 -22.80 -7.97
CA PRO A 174 -3.69 -22.56 -8.76
C PRO A 174 -2.86 -23.84 -8.97
N GLY A 175 -3.16 -24.93 -8.27
CA GLY A 175 -2.49 -26.23 -8.39
C GLY A 175 -3.46 -27.38 -8.69
N PHE A 176 -3.07 -28.59 -8.31
CA PHE A 176 -3.95 -29.75 -8.39
C PHE A 176 -5.08 -29.61 -7.34
N PRO A 177 -6.37 -29.71 -7.70
CA PRO A 177 -7.45 -29.40 -6.79
C PRO A 177 -7.42 -30.22 -5.50
N LYS A 178 -7.48 -29.54 -4.35
CA LYS A 178 -7.48 -30.20 -3.02
C LYS A 178 -8.64 -31.19 -2.83
N ALA A 179 -9.78 -30.93 -3.45
CA ALA A 179 -10.91 -31.85 -3.42
C ALA A 179 -10.59 -33.18 -4.10
N LEU A 180 -9.94 -33.15 -5.26
CA LEU A 180 -9.49 -34.35 -5.96
C LEU A 180 -8.43 -35.09 -5.14
N THR A 181 -7.48 -34.36 -4.56
CA THR A 181 -6.47 -34.92 -3.64
C THR A 181 -7.12 -35.70 -2.50
N ARG A 182 -8.17 -35.13 -1.89
CA ARG A 182 -8.90 -35.76 -0.78
C ARG A 182 -9.61 -37.04 -1.23
N ARG A 183 -10.25 -37.03 -2.40
CA ARG A 183 -10.92 -38.21 -2.97
C ARG A 183 -9.90 -39.30 -3.32
N LEU A 184 -8.76 -38.95 -3.92
CA LEU A 184 -7.68 -39.90 -4.20
C LEU A 184 -7.11 -40.55 -2.93
N ARG A 185 -6.94 -39.79 -1.84
CA ARG A 185 -6.53 -40.36 -0.54
C ARG A 185 -7.58 -41.30 0.04
N GLN A 186 -8.87 -40.92 -0.03
CA GLN A 186 -9.95 -41.80 0.39
C GLN A 186 -9.96 -43.12 -0.41
N CYS A 187 -9.68 -43.07 -1.72
CA CYS A 187 -9.49 -44.27 -2.54
C CYS A 187 -8.33 -45.14 -2.03
N GLN A 188 -7.18 -44.51 -1.75
CA GLN A 188 -5.98 -45.18 -1.26
C GLN A 188 -6.20 -45.86 0.10
N ASP A 189 -6.98 -45.22 0.97
CA ASP A 189 -7.35 -45.74 2.30
C ASP A 189 -8.52 -46.74 2.24
N GLU A 190 -8.96 -47.15 1.04
CA GLU A 190 -10.13 -48.01 0.78
C GLU A 190 -11.45 -47.49 1.40
N ALA A 191 -11.51 -46.19 1.70
CA ALA A 191 -12.66 -45.53 2.28
C ALA A 191 -13.77 -45.36 1.22
N ARG A 192 -14.97 -45.86 1.52
CA ARG A 192 -16.15 -45.60 0.68
C ARG A 192 -16.75 -44.24 1.01
N TRP A 193 -17.07 -43.45 -0.01
CA TRP A 193 -17.88 -42.24 0.15
C TRP A 193 -19.28 -42.44 -0.43
N ALA A 194 -20.29 -42.08 0.35
CA ALA A 194 -21.70 -42.22 -0.04
C ALA A 194 -22.21 -41.06 -0.92
N VAL A 195 -21.49 -39.92 -0.91
CA VAL A 195 -21.87 -38.71 -1.64
C VAL A 195 -20.83 -38.42 -2.72
N PRO A 196 -21.23 -38.37 -4.01
CA PRO A 196 -20.35 -37.97 -5.11
C PRO A 196 -19.73 -36.60 -4.88
N LEU A 197 -18.62 -36.32 -5.56
CA LEU A 197 -18.01 -35.00 -5.57
C LEU A 197 -19.04 -33.95 -6.01
N SER A 198 -19.16 -32.86 -5.25
CA SER A 198 -19.99 -31.71 -5.64
C SER A 198 -19.17 -30.62 -6.32
N VAL A 199 -19.84 -29.74 -7.07
CA VAL A 199 -19.19 -28.57 -7.68
C VAL A 199 -18.59 -27.66 -6.61
N ASP A 200 -19.25 -27.49 -5.47
CA ASP A 200 -18.78 -26.66 -4.35
C ASP A 200 -17.51 -27.20 -3.72
N GLU A 201 -17.46 -28.52 -3.53
CA GLU A 201 -16.26 -29.19 -3.04
C GLU A 201 -15.10 -28.97 -4.02
N LEU A 202 -15.36 -29.13 -5.32
CA LEU A 202 -14.34 -29.00 -6.37
C LEU A 202 -13.86 -27.55 -6.57
N ALA A 203 -14.77 -26.58 -6.54
CA ALA A 203 -14.47 -25.16 -6.70
C ALA A 203 -13.59 -24.61 -5.56
N GLY A 204 -13.47 -25.34 -4.44
CA GLY A 204 -12.53 -25.00 -3.39
C GLY A 204 -12.74 -23.62 -2.78
N VAL A 205 -13.94 -23.03 -2.91
CA VAL A 205 -14.31 -21.69 -2.40
C VAL A 205 -14.46 -21.67 -0.88
N ALA A 206 -13.71 -22.52 -0.19
CA ALA A 206 -13.35 -22.31 1.19
C ALA A 206 -12.44 -21.06 1.24
N VAL A 207 -13.08 -19.88 1.25
CA VAL A 207 -12.52 -18.74 1.97
C VAL A 207 -12.26 -19.29 3.38
N GLN A 208 -10.99 -19.60 3.70
CA GLN A 208 -10.57 -19.83 5.08
C GLN A 208 -11.31 -18.82 5.93
N ALA A 209 -12.05 -19.27 6.95
CA ALA A 209 -12.99 -18.45 7.71
C ALA A 209 -12.49 -17.02 7.86
N ALA A 210 -12.94 -16.14 6.95
CA ALA A 210 -12.40 -14.78 6.90
C ALA A 210 -12.85 -14.13 8.19
N ALA A 211 -11.94 -13.53 8.94
CA ALA A 211 -12.30 -12.75 10.11
C ALA A 211 -12.77 -11.37 9.65
N PRO A 212 -13.71 -10.72 10.37
CA PRO A 212 -13.95 -9.31 10.17
C PRO A 212 -12.66 -8.54 10.44
N ALA A 213 -12.42 -7.50 9.63
CA ALA A 213 -11.25 -6.65 9.79
C ALA A 213 -11.59 -5.20 9.46
N THR A 214 -11.03 -4.28 10.23
CA THR A 214 -11.12 -2.85 10.00
C THR A 214 -9.75 -2.24 10.24
N VAL A 215 -9.25 -1.43 9.30
CA VAL A 215 -8.03 -0.65 9.48
C VAL A 215 -8.23 0.76 8.97
N VAL A 216 -7.75 1.75 9.72
CA VAL A 216 -7.67 3.15 9.29
C VAL A 216 -6.23 3.61 9.45
N LEU A 217 -5.68 4.22 8.40
CA LEU A 217 -4.34 4.78 8.40
C LEU A 217 -4.33 6.24 7.97
N SER A 218 -3.31 6.96 8.42
CA SER A 218 -3.01 8.31 7.92
C SER A 218 -2.45 8.22 6.50
N ARG A 219 -3.04 8.98 5.57
CA ARG A 219 -2.47 9.18 4.23
C ARG A 219 -1.11 9.85 4.28
N HIS A 220 -0.94 10.79 5.21
CA HIS A 220 0.27 11.60 5.30
C HIS A 220 1.41 10.80 5.91
N SER A 221 1.25 10.26 7.13
CA SER A 221 2.34 9.56 7.83
C SER A 221 2.43 8.05 7.54
N GLY A 222 1.33 7.41 7.11
CA GLY A 222 1.24 5.95 6.97
C GLY A 222 1.00 5.19 8.28
N GLU A 223 0.82 5.91 9.39
CA GLU A 223 0.53 5.36 10.72
C GLU A 223 -0.85 4.69 10.76
N VAL A 224 -0.95 3.55 11.44
CA VAL A 224 -2.23 2.89 11.72
C VAL A 224 -2.89 3.59 12.90
N LEU A 225 -3.99 4.29 12.65
CA LEU A 225 -4.72 5.08 13.64
C LEU A 225 -5.80 4.27 14.34
N PHE A 226 -6.34 3.27 13.66
CA PHE A 226 -7.32 2.33 14.20
C PHE A 226 -7.17 0.97 13.53
N SER A 227 -7.31 -0.09 14.32
CA SER A 227 -7.37 -1.46 13.83
C SER A 227 -8.28 -2.31 14.69
N GLU A 228 -9.07 -3.16 14.06
CA GLU A 228 -9.95 -4.13 14.71
C GLU A 228 -9.98 -5.42 13.90
N GLY A 229 -9.94 -6.58 14.57
CA GLY A 229 -9.85 -7.88 13.92
C GLY A 229 -8.49 -8.17 13.28
N ASP A 230 -8.43 -9.13 12.36
CA ASP A 230 -7.20 -9.55 11.70
C ASP A 230 -6.95 -8.75 10.42
N ILE A 231 -6.16 -7.69 10.54
CA ILE A 231 -5.84 -6.78 9.44
C ILE A 231 -4.63 -7.23 8.59
N ARG A 232 -3.92 -8.29 9.01
CA ARG A 232 -2.67 -8.75 8.38
C ARG A 232 -2.86 -10.02 7.55
N THR A 233 -3.87 -10.83 7.86
CA THR A 233 -4.18 -12.02 7.07
C THR A 233 -4.62 -11.64 5.66
N ALA A 234 -3.94 -12.24 4.68
CA ALA A 234 -4.27 -12.07 3.27
C ALA A 234 -5.58 -12.80 2.94
N MET A 235 -6.52 -12.07 2.34
CA MET A 235 -7.85 -12.56 2.00
C MET A 235 -8.17 -12.25 0.53
N PRO A 236 -9.08 -13.00 -0.14
CA PRO A 236 -9.51 -12.65 -1.49
C PRO A 236 -10.15 -11.25 -1.50
N PHE A 237 -9.69 -10.39 -2.41
CA PHE A 237 -9.93 -8.94 -2.34
C PHE A 237 -11.11 -8.45 -3.21
N GLY A 238 -11.70 -9.33 -4.01
CA GLY A 238 -12.81 -8.99 -4.91
C GLY A 238 -12.46 -7.84 -5.86
N SER A 239 -13.44 -7.00 -6.21
CA SER A 239 -13.23 -5.86 -7.13
C SER A 239 -12.43 -4.67 -6.58
N THR A 240 -11.76 -4.78 -5.43
CA THR A 240 -11.02 -3.66 -4.82
C THR A 240 -9.74 -3.30 -5.57
N LEU A 241 -9.18 -4.18 -6.40
CA LEU A 241 -7.95 -3.89 -7.16
C LEU A 241 -8.15 -3.34 -8.58
N LYS A 242 -9.40 -3.23 -9.06
CA LYS A 242 -9.71 -2.62 -10.37
C LYS A 242 -9.09 -1.24 -10.60
N PRO A 243 -9.02 -0.32 -9.60
CA PRO A 243 -8.36 0.97 -9.81
C PRO A 243 -6.89 0.85 -10.20
N PHE A 244 -6.18 -0.19 -9.76
CA PHE A 244 -4.77 -0.40 -10.10
C PHE A 244 -4.59 -0.89 -11.54
N VAL A 245 -5.57 -1.59 -12.11
CA VAL A 245 -5.59 -1.92 -13.55
C VAL A 245 -5.69 -0.64 -14.38
N VAL A 246 -6.60 0.27 -14.01
CA VAL A 246 -6.74 1.57 -14.70
C VAL A 246 -5.49 2.43 -14.48
N ALA A 247 -4.95 2.43 -13.26
CA ALA A 247 -3.76 3.21 -12.90
C ALA A 247 -2.50 2.72 -13.62
N GLY A 248 -2.41 1.42 -13.91
CA GLY A 248 -1.29 0.78 -14.57
C GLY A 248 -1.30 0.83 -16.09
N SER A 249 -2.36 1.36 -16.71
CA SER A 249 -2.41 1.48 -18.15
C SER A 249 -1.52 2.63 -18.65
N ALA A 250 -0.65 2.31 -19.61
CA ALA A 250 0.18 3.29 -20.30
C ALA A 250 -0.57 4.06 -21.41
N ALA A 251 -1.74 3.54 -21.83
CA ALA A 251 -2.58 4.12 -22.87
C ALA A 251 -3.92 4.57 -22.29
N ALA A 252 -4.66 5.40 -23.03
CA ALA A 252 -6.01 5.76 -22.66
C ALA A 252 -6.90 4.48 -22.66
N PRO A 253 -7.62 4.17 -21.57
CA PRO A 253 -8.53 3.04 -21.55
C PRO A 253 -9.62 3.18 -22.64
N PRO A 254 -10.04 2.08 -23.30
CA PRO A 254 -10.96 2.14 -24.42
C PRO A 254 -12.40 2.47 -23.98
N MET A 255 -13.21 2.97 -24.91
CA MET A 255 -14.66 3.01 -24.74
C MET A 255 -15.29 1.76 -25.34
N LEU A 256 -16.01 0.99 -24.51
CA LEU A 256 -16.54 -0.32 -24.89
C LEU A 256 -18.07 -0.29 -24.96
N THR A 257 -18.64 -1.07 -25.89
CA THR A 257 -20.09 -1.29 -25.94
C THR A 257 -20.45 -2.40 -24.95
N PRO A 258 -21.38 -2.16 -24.00
CA PRO A 258 -21.85 -3.22 -23.12
C PRO A 258 -22.47 -4.39 -23.89
N ARG A 259 -22.22 -5.62 -23.41
CA ARG A 259 -22.82 -6.84 -23.95
C ARG A 259 -23.90 -7.34 -23.01
N ALA A 260 -25.16 -7.11 -23.36
CA ALA A 260 -26.31 -7.40 -22.49
C ALA A 260 -26.49 -8.90 -22.20
N GLU A 261 -26.01 -9.75 -23.10
CA GLU A 261 -26.03 -11.21 -23.00
C GLU A 261 -24.95 -11.79 -22.08
N VAL A 262 -24.00 -10.97 -21.63
CA VAL A 262 -22.86 -11.39 -20.81
C VAL A 262 -23.08 -10.99 -19.34
N PRO A 263 -23.21 -11.95 -18.40
CA PRO A 263 -23.50 -11.66 -16.99
C PRO A 263 -22.54 -10.67 -16.34
N GLU A 264 -21.27 -10.66 -16.74
CA GLU A 264 -20.22 -9.80 -16.20
C GLU A 264 -20.44 -8.31 -16.53
N TRP A 265 -21.25 -7.99 -17.54
CA TRP A 265 -21.68 -6.63 -17.86
C TRP A 265 -22.88 -6.15 -17.02
N VAL A 266 -23.49 -7.01 -16.21
CA VAL A 266 -24.58 -6.64 -15.29
C VAL A 266 -24.01 -5.94 -14.05
N CYS A 267 -23.80 -4.62 -14.17
CA CYS A 267 -23.20 -3.79 -13.12
C CYS A 267 -24.04 -2.55 -12.75
N GLY A 268 -25.36 -2.71 -12.78
CA GLY A 268 -26.33 -1.66 -12.43
C GLY A 268 -27.34 -1.43 -13.55
N GLU A 269 -28.37 -0.65 -13.26
CA GLU A 269 -29.45 -0.40 -14.20
C GLU A 269 -29.01 0.55 -15.34
N ARG A 270 -29.45 0.24 -16.56
CA ARG A 270 -29.32 1.08 -17.77
C ARG A 270 -27.90 1.63 -17.99
N LEU A 271 -26.99 0.77 -18.44
CA LEU A 271 -25.67 1.23 -18.87
C LEU A 271 -25.79 2.13 -20.12
N PRO A 272 -24.92 3.15 -20.26
CA PRO A 272 -24.83 3.93 -21.48
C PRO A 272 -24.41 3.04 -22.67
N GLY A 273 -24.73 3.46 -23.89
CA GLY A 273 -24.36 2.72 -25.12
C GLY A 273 -22.85 2.54 -25.31
N LYS A 274 -22.05 3.38 -24.66
CA LYS A 274 -20.59 3.23 -24.50
C LYS A 274 -20.21 3.46 -23.05
N VAL A 275 -19.40 2.55 -22.50
CA VAL A 275 -18.89 2.59 -21.13
C VAL A 275 -17.39 2.86 -21.19
N ASP A 276 -16.93 3.83 -20.40
CA ASP A 276 -15.52 4.15 -20.18
C ASP A 276 -15.02 3.52 -18.86
N ALA A 277 -13.70 3.56 -18.64
CA ALA A 277 -13.09 3.07 -17.41
C ALA A 277 -13.64 3.76 -16.14
N LYS A 278 -14.00 5.05 -16.23
CA LYS A 278 -14.54 5.80 -15.09
C LYS A 278 -15.89 5.23 -14.65
N THR A 279 -16.79 5.04 -15.60
CA THR A 279 -18.10 4.42 -15.37
C THR A 279 -17.93 2.98 -14.89
N ALA A 280 -17.04 2.21 -15.51
CA ALA A 280 -16.76 0.83 -15.12
C ALA A 280 -16.21 0.70 -13.69
N LEU A 281 -15.36 1.63 -13.24
CA LEU A 281 -14.84 1.66 -11.86
C LEU A 281 -15.95 1.95 -10.84
N VAL A 282 -16.72 3.03 -11.06
CA VAL A 282 -17.79 3.50 -10.17
C VAL A 282 -18.90 2.45 -10.02
N ARG A 283 -19.27 1.81 -11.13
CA ARG A 283 -20.29 0.75 -11.17
C ARG A 283 -19.73 -0.64 -10.89
N SER A 284 -18.41 -0.78 -10.75
CA SER A 284 -17.72 -2.06 -10.58
C SER A 284 -18.06 -3.10 -11.66
N CYS A 285 -18.14 -2.68 -12.92
CA CYS A 285 -18.40 -3.55 -14.06
C CYS A 285 -17.25 -4.54 -14.26
N ASN A 286 -17.52 -5.84 -14.38
CA ASN A 286 -16.49 -6.84 -14.62
C ASN A 286 -16.23 -7.01 -16.12
N GLY A 287 -17.31 -7.04 -16.92
CA GLY A 287 -17.26 -7.25 -18.36
C GLY A 287 -16.42 -6.23 -19.11
N TYR A 288 -16.43 -4.96 -18.66
CA TYR A 288 -15.56 -3.93 -19.22
C TYR A 288 -14.07 -4.30 -19.15
N PHE A 289 -13.59 -4.81 -18.01
CA PHE A 289 -12.17 -5.13 -17.84
C PHE A 289 -11.78 -6.38 -18.62
N LEU A 290 -12.65 -7.41 -18.64
CA LEU A 290 -12.46 -8.62 -19.44
C LEU A 290 -12.40 -8.30 -20.93
N ASP A 291 -13.32 -7.46 -21.42
CA ASP A 291 -13.35 -7.06 -22.84
C ASP A 291 -12.18 -6.13 -23.21
N TRP A 292 -11.71 -5.32 -22.26
CA TRP A 292 -10.50 -4.51 -22.44
C TRP A 292 -9.25 -5.39 -22.59
N GLU A 293 -9.10 -6.43 -21.76
CA GLU A 293 -8.04 -7.43 -21.94
C GLU A 293 -8.15 -8.14 -23.29
N GLY A 294 -9.37 -8.54 -23.69
CA GLY A 294 -9.62 -9.19 -24.98
C GLY A 294 -9.25 -8.34 -26.21
N GLN A 295 -9.19 -7.01 -26.07
CA GLN A 295 -8.68 -6.11 -27.13
C GLN A 295 -7.15 -6.05 -27.19
N GLY A 296 -6.43 -6.67 -26.25
CA GLY A 296 -4.98 -6.69 -26.19
C GLY A 296 -4.32 -5.36 -25.77
N SER A 297 -5.11 -4.39 -25.28
CA SER A 297 -4.63 -3.06 -24.89
C SER A 297 -4.64 -2.80 -23.37
N ALA A 298 -5.13 -3.76 -22.57
CA ALA A 298 -5.04 -3.69 -21.12
C ALA A 298 -3.58 -3.87 -20.65
N PRO A 299 -3.18 -3.27 -19.52
CA PRO A 299 -1.88 -3.55 -18.95
C PRO A 299 -1.79 -5.03 -18.56
N ARG A 300 -0.63 -5.65 -18.80
CA ARG A 300 -0.34 -6.97 -18.23
C ARG A 300 -0.33 -6.87 -16.71
N ALA A 301 -1.05 -7.77 -16.04
CA ALA A 301 -1.27 -7.74 -14.59
C ALA A 301 -1.79 -6.36 -14.10
N PHE A 302 -0.92 -5.57 -13.49
CA PHE A 302 -1.21 -4.21 -13.00
C PHE A 302 -0.23 -3.16 -13.57
N GLY A 303 0.53 -3.49 -14.61
CA GLY A 303 1.59 -2.62 -15.13
C GLY A 303 2.60 -2.24 -14.02
N PRO A 304 3.02 -0.97 -13.92
CA PRO A 304 3.93 -0.51 -12.87
C PRO A 304 3.43 -0.73 -11.43
N TRP A 305 2.13 -0.92 -11.22
CA TRP A 305 1.55 -1.14 -9.89
C TRP A 305 1.72 -2.58 -9.39
N GLY A 306 2.13 -3.52 -10.23
CA GLY A 306 2.41 -4.89 -9.81
C GLY A 306 3.43 -4.94 -8.68
N ALA A 307 4.55 -4.22 -8.83
CA ALA A 307 5.59 -4.13 -7.80
C ALA A 307 5.09 -3.54 -6.47
N VAL A 308 4.18 -2.56 -6.53
CA VAL A 308 3.55 -1.98 -5.33
C VAL A 308 2.72 -3.03 -4.62
N LEU A 309 1.83 -3.71 -5.34
CA LEU A 309 0.92 -4.70 -4.78
C LEU A 309 1.67 -5.91 -4.20
N THR A 310 2.71 -6.39 -4.89
CA THR A 310 3.60 -7.44 -4.38
C THR A 310 4.30 -6.99 -3.10
N ALA A 311 4.84 -5.77 -3.05
CA ALA A 311 5.56 -5.27 -1.89
C ALA A 311 4.67 -5.09 -0.64
N VAL A 312 3.36 -4.88 -0.82
CA VAL A 312 2.38 -4.85 0.29
C VAL A 312 1.72 -6.20 0.57
N GLY A 313 2.18 -7.28 -0.06
CA GLY A 313 1.80 -8.66 0.26
C GLY A 313 0.72 -9.27 -0.62
N LEU A 314 0.59 -8.85 -1.90
CA LEU A 314 -0.21 -9.61 -2.87
C LEU A 314 0.41 -11.00 -3.05
N SER A 315 -0.41 -12.06 -2.92
CA SER A 315 0.06 -13.44 -2.84
C SER A 315 0.72 -14.00 -4.12
N GLY A 316 0.61 -13.32 -5.25
CA GLY A 316 1.16 -13.73 -6.54
C GLY A 316 0.81 -12.77 -7.68
N GLU A 317 1.39 -13.00 -8.85
CA GLU A 317 1.03 -12.28 -10.08
C GLU A 317 -0.29 -12.85 -10.65
N PRO A 318 -1.24 -12.01 -11.10
CA PRO A 318 -2.45 -12.49 -11.76
C PRO A 318 -2.12 -13.17 -13.09
N LEU A 319 -2.77 -14.31 -13.33
CA LEU A 319 -2.60 -15.03 -14.60
C LEU A 319 -3.35 -14.33 -15.75
N ASP A 320 -4.45 -13.66 -15.44
CA ASP A 320 -5.30 -12.92 -16.38
C ASP A 320 -6.10 -11.82 -15.65
N MET A 321 -6.92 -11.08 -16.40
CA MET A 321 -7.76 -10.02 -15.85
C MET A 321 -8.77 -10.51 -14.81
N ALA A 322 -9.25 -11.76 -14.89
CA ALA A 322 -10.20 -12.29 -13.92
C ALA A 322 -9.55 -12.46 -12.53
N ASP A 323 -8.28 -12.84 -12.47
CA ASP A 323 -7.49 -12.75 -11.22
C ASP A 323 -7.30 -11.30 -10.79
N ALA A 324 -6.86 -10.44 -11.70
CA ALA A 324 -6.50 -9.06 -11.38
C ALA A 324 -7.66 -8.26 -10.78
N ILE A 325 -8.89 -8.46 -11.28
CA ILE A 325 -10.09 -7.78 -10.79
C ILE A 325 -10.82 -8.53 -9.67
N GLY A 326 -10.24 -9.63 -9.17
CA GLY A 326 -10.76 -10.44 -8.08
C GLY A 326 -12.08 -11.12 -8.39
N LEU A 327 -12.29 -11.51 -9.65
CA LEU A 327 -13.38 -12.40 -10.04
C LEU A 327 -13.10 -13.85 -9.61
N ARG A 328 -11.83 -14.27 -9.67
CA ARG A 328 -11.34 -15.52 -9.09
C ARG A 328 -10.76 -15.27 -7.70
N SER A 329 -10.85 -16.26 -6.82
CA SER A 329 -10.38 -16.15 -5.42
C SER A 329 -8.95 -16.69 -5.22
N THR A 330 -8.18 -16.80 -6.30
CA THR A 330 -6.81 -17.34 -6.39
C THR A 330 -5.78 -16.43 -5.71
N LEU A 331 -5.97 -15.12 -5.81
CA LEU A 331 -5.09 -14.12 -5.23
C LEU A 331 -5.66 -13.52 -3.95
N ARG A 332 -4.76 -13.12 -3.05
CA ARG A 332 -5.09 -12.60 -1.73
C ARG A 332 -4.24 -11.38 -1.39
N LEU A 333 -4.86 -10.45 -0.66
CA LEU A 333 -4.19 -9.27 -0.11
C LEU A 333 -4.80 -8.95 1.26
N SER A 334 -3.99 -8.49 2.19
CA SER A 334 -4.46 -8.14 3.54
C SER A 334 -5.16 -6.78 3.56
N PRO A 335 -6.09 -6.52 4.50
CA PRO A 335 -6.68 -5.20 4.69
C PRO A 335 -5.63 -4.09 4.88
N TRP A 336 -4.58 -4.37 5.64
CA TRP A 336 -3.45 -3.46 5.82
C TRP A 336 -2.70 -3.20 4.51
N GLY A 337 -2.40 -4.24 3.73
CA GLY A 337 -1.71 -4.11 2.45
C GLY A 337 -2.53 -3.32 1.44
N LEU A 338 -3.84 -3.57 1.38
CA LEU A 338 -4.78 -2.82 0.55
C LEU A 338 -4.81 -1.34 0.94
N ALA A 339 -4.84 -1.03 2.24
CA ALA A 339 -4.82 0.34 2.72
C ALA A 339 -3.52 1.07 2.33
N GLN A 340 -2.35 0.42 2.46
CA GLN A 340 -1.05 0.98 2.04
C GLN A 340 -0.98 1.21 0.52
N ALA A 341 -1.52 0.29 -0.28
CA ALA A 341 -1.59 0.46 -1.74
C ALA A 341 -2.46 1.66 -2.12
N TYR A 342 -3.62 1.84 -1.48
CA TYR A 342 -4.50 2.99 -1.72
C TYR A 342 -3.91 4.31 -1.23
N ARG A 343 -3.09 4.30 -0.17
CA ARG A 343 -2.31 5.48 0.23
C ARG A 343 -1.40 5.94 -0.91
N LEU A 344 -0.64 5.03 -1.54
CA LEU A 344 0.20 5.39 -2.68
C LEU A 344 -0.63 5.78 -3.91
N LEU A 345 -1.73 5.09 -4.18
CA LEU A 345 -2.62 5.39 -5.30
C LEU A 345 -3.20 6.81 -5.19
N ALA A 346 -3.58 7.23 -3.98
CA ALA A 346 -4.12 8.58 -3.76
C ALA A 346 -3.08 9.68 -3.99
N GLU A 347 -1.80 9.39 -3.80
CA GLU A 347 -0.69 10.30 -4.11
C GLU A 347 -0.37 10.34 -5.61
N ALA A 348 -0.43 9.18 -6.26
CA ALA A 348 -0.05 9.04 -7.66
C ALA A 348 -1.14 9.44 -8.64
N ARG A 349 -2.41 9.19 -8.29
CA ARG A 349 -3.58 9.29 -9.16
C ARG A 349 -4.75 10.01 -8.47
N PRO A 350 -4.60 11.30 -8.12
CA PRO A 350 -5.70 12.09 -7.57
C PRO A 350 -6.91 12.15 -8.51
N ASP A 351 -6.68 12.07 -9.83
CA ASP A 351 -7.72 11.96 -10.85
C ASP A 351 -8.60 10.71 -10.68
N LEU A 352 -8.00 9.57 -10.31
CA LEU A 352 -8.75 8.35 -10.03
C LEU A 352 -9.47 8.43 -8.69
N MET A 353 -8.92 9.11 -7.69
CA MET A 353 -9.62 9.35 -6.42
C MET A 353 -10.90 10.18 -6.65
N GLU A 354 -10.82 11.21 -7.49
CA GLU A 354 -11.99 12.01 -7.86
C GLU A 354 -13.08 11.16 -8.54
N VAL A 355 -12.69 10.24 -9.44
CA VAL A 355 -13.63 9.29 -10.06
C VAL A 355 -14.28 8.40 -9.00
N LEU A 356 -13.49 7.84 -8.08
CA LEU A 356 -13.98 6.95 -7.02
C LEU A 356 -14.83 7.68 -5.97
N ALA A 357 -14.72 9.00 -5.82
CA ALA A 357 -15.63 9.79 -5.00
C ALA A 357 -17.07 9.78 -5.55
N GLY A 358 -17.25 9.46 -6.83
CA GLY A 358 -18.55 9.26 -7.46
C GLY A 358 -19.27 7.96 -7.04
N SER A 359 -18.59 7.01 -6.38
CA SER A 359 -19.13 5.68 -6.04
C SER A 359 -20.37 5.71 -5.16
N ALA A 360 -20.45 6.65 -4.20
CA ALA A 360 -21.61 6.81 -3.33
C ALA A 360 -22.76 7.57 -3.99
N ALA A 361 -22.49 8.40 -4.99
CA ALA A 361 -23.53 9.15 -5.69
C ALA A 361 -24.19 8.33 -6.82
N ARG A 362 -23.40 7.56 -7.57
CA ARG A 362 -23.85 6.93 -8.84
C ARG A 362 -23.36 5.50 -9.05
N GLY A 363 -22.72 4.91 -8.05
CA GLY A 363 -22.03 3.62 -8.13
C GLY A 363 -22.56 2.58 -7.17
N THR A 364 -21.71 1.62 -6.80
CA THR A 364 -22.13 0.48 -5.97
C THR A 364 -22.67 0.84 -4.58
N LEU A 365 -22.42 2.07 -4.11
CA LEU A 365 -22.88 2.57 -2.81
C LEU A 365 -23.98 3.63 -2.94
N SER A 366 -24.57 3.83 -4.13
CA SER A 366 -25.67 4.77 -4.32
C SER A 366 -26.99 4.28 -3.73
N GLU A 367 -27.90 5.23 -3.49
CA GLU A 367 -29.27 4.98 -3.01
C GLU A 367 -29.34 4.31 -1.63
N LEU A 368 -28.28 4.43 -0.83
CA LEU A 368 -28.24 3.98 0.55
C LEU A 368 -28.45 5.19 1.48
N PRO A 369 -29.01 4.99 2.69
CA PRO A 369 -29.04 6.03 3.71
C PRO A 369 -27.64 6.61 4.00
N ALA A 370 -26.61 5.75 4.02
CA ALA A 370 -25.23 6.12 4.25
C ALA A 370 -24.58 6.90 3.09
N SER A 371 -25.14 6.91 1.87
CA SER A 371 -24.48 7.48 0.68
C SER A 371 -24.08 8.94 0.87
N LYS A 372 -24.88 9.74 1.59
CA LYS A 372 -24.59 11.16 1.85
C LYS A 372 -23.36 11.36 2.74
N ALA A 373 -23.08 10.42 3.64
CA ALA A 373 -21.95 10.48 4.56
C ALA A 373 -20.59 10.21 3.88
N TYR A 374 -20.59 9.78 2.61
CA TYR A 374 -19.39 9.63 1.78
C TYR A 374 -19.04 10.88 0.97
N ALA A 375 -19.66 12.04 1.25
CA ALA A 375 -19.28 13.27 0.57
C ALA A 375 -17.79 13.57 0.77
N GLY A 376 -17.04 13.71 -0.34
CA GLY A 376 -15.59 13.89 -0.31
C GLY A 376 -14.78 12.61 -0.06
N VAL A 377 -15.42 11.44 -0.01
CA VAL A 377 -14.77 10.15 0.25
C VAL A 377 -14.74 9.31 -1.04
N ALA A 378 -13.55 9.07 -1.56
CA ALA A 378 -13.31 8.15 -2.65
C ALA A 378 -13.48 6.71 -2.17
N ALA A 379 -14.37 5.92 -2.80
CA ALA A 379 -14.64 4.56 -2.33
C ALA A 379 -14.60 3.52 -3.45
N LYS A 380 -14.08 2.33 -3.13
CA LYS A 380 -14.16 1.14 -3.97
C LYS A 380 -14.65 -0.07 -3.17
N THR A 381 -15.64 -0.75 -3.72
CA THR A 381 -16.21 -1.97 -3.16
C THR A 381 -15.62 -3.23 -3.80
N GLY A 382 -15.66 -4.34 -3.07
CA GLY A 382 -15.39 -5.68 -3.60
C GLY A 382 -16.28 -6.71 -2.92
N THR A 383 -16.68 -7.74 -3.66
CA THR A 383 -17.45 -8.87 -3.12
C THR A 383 -16.85 -10.16 -3.65
N VAL A 384 -16.55 -11.08 -2.74
CA VAL A 384 -16.18 -12.46 -3.03
C VAL A 384 -17.43 -13.30 -2.86
N ARG A 385 -17.72 -14.17 -3.84
CA ARG A 385 -18.93 -15.01 -3.86
C ARG A 385 -18.56 -16.49 -3.96
N ASP A 386 -19.44 -17.34 -3.48
CA ASP A 386 -19.38 -18.79 -3.75
C ASP A 386 -20.05 -19.15 -5.08
N ALA A 387 -20.08 -20.45 -5.37
CA ALA A 387 -20.70 -21.03 -6.56
C ALA A 387 -22.21 -20.72 -6.65
N GLU A 388 -22.91 -20.58 -5.51
CA GLU A 388 -24.32 -20.19 -5.45
C GLU A 388 -24.51 -18.67 -5.56
N SER A 389 -23.44 -17.91 -5.83
CA SER A 389 -23.44 -16.45 -5.86
C SER A 389 -23.76 -15.80 -4.49
N ARG A 390 -23.65 -16.53 -3.38
CA ARG A 390 -23.82 -15.97 -2.03
C ARG A 390 -22.57 -15.20 -1.63
N PRO A 391 -22.69 -14.06 -0.94
CA PRO A 391 -21.54 -13.30 -0.48
C PRO A 391 -20.76 -14.08 0.59
N ARG A 392 -19.45 -14.25 0.36
CA ARG A 392 -18.52 -14.86 1.32
C ARG A 392 -17.72 -13.82 2.09
N LEU A 393 -17.34 -12.74 1.42
CA LEU A 393 -16.58 -11.63 1.99
C LEU A 393 -16.91 -10.34 1.22
N GLY A 394 -17.29 -9.30 1.94
CA GLY A 394 -17.47 -7.96 1.41
C GLY A 394 -16.34 -7.03 1.83
N TRP A 395 -15.97 -6.11 0.94
CA TRP A 395 -14.94 -5.10 1.14
C TRP A 395 -15.45 -3.70 0.81
N ILE A 396 -15.02 -2.73 1.62
CA ILE A 396 -15.02 -1.31 1.26
C ILE A 396 -13.63 -0.75 1.55
N VAL A 397 -13.01 -0.15 0.54
CA VAL A 397 -11.86 0.75 0.71
C VAL A 397 -12.36 2.17 0.52
N ALA A 398 -12.02 3.06 1.44
CA ALA A 398 -12.41 4.46 1.44
C ALA A 398 -11.17 5.33 1.66
N VAL A 399 -11.06 6.42 0.90
CA VAL A 399 -9.96 7.38 0.96
C VAL A 399 -10.59 8.77 1.02
N ASP A 400 -10.35 9.50 2.10
CA ASP A 400 -10.69 10.92 2.19
C ASP A 400 -9.41 11.77 2.10
N GLU A 401 -9.48 13.07 2.43
CA GLU A 401 -8.32 13.97 2.39
C GLU A 401 -7.12 13.49 3.24
N ASP A 402 -7.38 12.87 4.39
CA ASP A 402 -6.36 12.56 5.41
C ASP A 402 -6.19 11.07 5.70
N LEU A 403 -7.21 10.26 5.40
CA LEU A 403 -7.35 8.90 5.88
C LEU A 403 -7.58 7.90 4.75
N VAL A 404 -7.07 6.69 4.95
CA VAL A 404 -7.48 5.50 4.20
C VAL A 404 -8.12 4.53 5.18
N ALA A 405 -9.35 4.11 4.93
CA ALA A 405 -10.06 3.10 5.69
C ALA A 405 -10.31 1.86 4.82
N VAL A 406 -10.11 0.68 5.39
CA VAL A 406 -10.48 -0.60 4.77
C VAL A 406 -11.33 -1.40 5.75
N VAL A 407 -12.52 -1.79 5.32
CA VAL A 407 -13.50 -2.56 6.08
C VAL A 407 -13.81 -3.84 5.33
N ALA A 408 -13.60 -4.98 5.98
CA ALA A 408 -13.88 -6.32 5.47
C ALA A 408 -14.88 -7.05 6.37
N ARG A 409 -15.98 -7.56 5.80
CA ARG A 409 -17.04 -8.26 6.54
C ARG A 409 -17.38 -9.62 5.94
N PRO A 410 -17.19 -10.73 6.68
CA PRO A 410 -17.56 -12.07 6.23
C PRO A 410 -19.06 -12.19 6.04
N GLY A 411 -19.48 -12.94 5.01
CA GLY A 411 -20.89 -13.23 4.74
C GLY A 411 -21.76 -12.04 4.30
N LYS A 412 -21.20 -10.82 4.23
CA LYS A 412 -21.94 -9.60 3.89
C LYS A 412 -21.53 -9.05 2.52
N MET A 413 -22.47 -8.42 1.82
CA MET A 413 -22.16 -7.54 0.69
C MET A 413 -21.80 -6.13 1.20
N PRO A 414 -20.93 -5.37 0.50
CA PRO A 414 -20.54 -4.01 0.89
C PRO A 414 -21.71 -3.07 1.25
N ARG A 415 -22.80 -3.12 0.48
CA ARG A 415 -23.99 -2.30 0.73
C ARG A 415 -24.64 -2.54 2.10
N ALA A 416 -24.46 -3.73 2.68
CA ALA A 416 -25.05 -4.14 3.96
C ALA A 416 -24.28 -3.66 5.20
N PHE A 417 -23.13 -3.00 5.01
CA PHE A 417 -22.32 -2.42 6.08
C PHE A 417 -21.69 -1.09 5.64
N ALA A 418 -22.32 -0.40 4.69
CA ALA A 418 -21.79 0.84 4.12
C ALA A 418 -21.73 2.00 5.13
N ASP A 419 -22.58 1.96 6.16
CA ASP A 419 -22.64 2.86 7.31
C ASP A 419 -21.40 2.77 8.23
N GLU A 420 -20.79 1.58 8.35
CA GLU A 420 -19.65 1.37 9.25
C GLU A 420 -18.40 2.20 8.87
N VAL A 421 -18.25 2.60 7.61
CA VAL A 421 -17.09 3.38 7.14
C VAL A 421 -17.13 4.83 7.62
N PRO A 422 -18.21 5.63 7.39
CA PRO A 422 -18.35 6.93 8.02
C PRO A 422 -18.20 6.89 9.55
N GLU A 423 -18.77 5.86 10.20
CA GLU A 423 -18.67 5.71 11.66
C GLU A 423 -17.23 5.52 12.14
N VAL A 424 -16.44 4.65 11.48
CA VAL A 424 -15.05 4.44 11.88
C VAL A 424 -14.18 5.68 11.60
N LEU A 425 -14.42 6.38 10.48
CA LEU A 425 -13.72 7.63 10.16
C LEU A 425 -14.03 8.71 11.20
N ALA A 426 -15.31 8.88 11.57
CA ALA A 426 -15.73 9.82 12.62
C ALA A 426 -15.10 9.46 13.97
N LYS A 427 -15.17 8.18 14.37
CA LYS A 427 -14.55 7.67 15.61
C LYS A 427 -13.05 7.93 15.69
N VAL A 428 -12.32 7.84 14.57
CA VAL A 428 -10.89 8.16 14.53
C VAL A 428 -10.67 9.67 14.73
N ARG A 429 -11.47 10.51 14.06
CA ARG A 429 -11.38 11.97 14.18
C ARG A 429 -11.80 12.49 15.55
N GLU A 430 -12.72 11.82 16.23
CA GLU A 430 -13.09 12.12 17.62
C GLU A 430 -11.96 11.80 18.60
N LYS A 431 -11.21 10.71 18.36
CA LYS A 431 -10.14 10.26 19.27
C LYS A 431 -8.79 10.91 19.01
N ARG A 432 -8.53 11.34 17.78
CA ARG A 432 -7.23 11.87 17.34
C ARG A 432 -7.46 13.19 16.61
N SER A 433 -6.90 14.26 17.15
CA SER A 433 -6.85 15.57 16.50
C SER A 433 -5.52 15.78 15.75
N GLY A 434 -5.48 16.69 14.79
CA GLY A 434 -4.24 17.01 14.07
C GLY A 434 -3.88 16.04 12.95
N LEU A 435 -4.88 15.38 12.37
CA LEU A 435 -4.69 14.36 11.33
C LEU A 435 -4.41 14.95 9.95
N GLU A 436 -4.79 16.21 9.74
CA GLU A 436 -4.50 16.96 8.53
C GLU A 436 -3.00 17.16 8.29
N ALA A 437 -2.66 17.44 7.04
CA ALA A 437 -1.27 17.53 6.63
C ALA A 437 -0.57 18.77 7.20
N ALA A 438 0.63 18.58 7.73
CA ALA A 438 1.61 19.64 7.96
C ALA A 438 2.76 19.50 6.97
N ARG A 439 3.25 20.63 6.46
CA ARG A 439 4.37 20.68 5.51
C ARG A 439 5.53 21.45 6.14
N VAL A 440 6.72 20.89 6.05
CA VAL A 440 7.94 21.48 6.62
C VAL A 440 9.10 21.35 5.64
N GLN A 441 9.89 22.42 5.51
CA GLN A 441 11.19 22.37 4.83
C GLN A 441 12.18 21.70 5.77
N VAL A 442 12.75 20.55 5.41
CA VAL A 442 13.61 19.77 6.31
C VAL A 442 15.02 19.64 5.77
N LEU A 443 16.01 19.42 6.63
CA LEU A 443 17.39 19.16 6.22
C LEU A 443 18.06 20.35 5.49
N GLY A 444 17.55 21.57 5.65
CA GLY A 444 18.05 22.75 4.92
C GLY A 444 19.48 23.17 5.29
N LEU A 445 19.96 22.77 6.47
CA LEU A 445 21.35 23.01 6.92
C LEU A 445 22.34 21.96 6.39
N VAL A 446 21.84 20.89 5.75
CA VAL A 446 22.64 19.81 5.21
C VAL A 446 22.67 19.92 3.71
N ARG A 447 23.82 19.64 3.09
CA ARG A 447 23.90 19.63 1.62
C ARG A 447 23.13 18.42 1.05
N PRO A 448 22.37 18.58 -0.05
CA PRO A 448 21.57 17.49 -0.61
C PRO A 448 22.34 16.19 -0.90
N GLU A 449 23.60 16.31 -1.31
CA GLU A 449 24.37 15.18 -1.85
C GLU A 449 24.85 14.20 -0.77
N VAL A 450 24.77 14.60 0.51
CA VAL A 450 25.18 13.79 1.67
C VAL A 450 23.98 13.24 2.47
N ILE A 451 22.75 13.49 2.00
CA ILE A 451 21.53 13.01 2.64
C ILE A 451 21.15 11.66 2.03
N GLU A 452 21.10 10.65 2.89
CA GLU A 452 20.69 9.31 2.48
C GLU A 452 19.43 8.88 3.24
N ALA A 453 18.51 8.24 2.52
CA ALA A 453 17.27 7.71 3.06
C ALA A 453 17.19 6.21 2.80
N ARG A 454 16.52 5.50 3.71
CA ARG A 454 16.15 4.09 3.57
C ARG A 454 14.71 3.91 4.00
N CYS A 455 13.92 3.20 3.21
CA CYS A 455 12.62 2.68 3.65
C CYS A 455 12.83 1.28 4.24
N GLN A 456 12.33 1.02 5.46
CA GLN A 456 12.38 -0.33 6.04
C GLN A 456 11.26 -1.24 5.51
N GLY A 457 10.13 -0.65 5.11
CA GLY A 457 9.09 -1.30 4.33
C GLY A 457 9.37 -1.15 2.83
N ALA A 458 8.35 -0.77 2.06
CA ALA A 458 8.47 -0.67 0.61
C ALA A 458 8.55 0.80 0.15
N GLY A 459 9.72 1.20 -0.37
CA GLY A 459 9.98 2.56 -0.83
C GLY A 459 9.62 2.75 -2.31
N PHE A 460 8.91 3.83 -2.63
CA PHE A 460 8.55 4.20 -4.00
C PHE A 460 8.79 5.69 -4.26
N SER A 461 9.31 5.99 -5.45
CA SER A 461 9.25 7.33 -6.03
C SER A 461 8.13 7.38 -7.07
N LEU A 462 7.44 8.51 -7.18
CA LEU A 462 6.37 8.73 -8.15
C LEU A 462 6.88 9.61 -9.30
N GLU A 463 7.25 9.00 -10.43
CA GLU A 463 7.62 9.72 -11.64
C GLU A 463 6.37 9.95 -12.49
N GLN A 464 5.87 11.18 -12.56
CA GLN A 464 4.64 11.53 -13.30
C GLN A 464 3.43 10.63 -12.94
N GLY A 465 3.27 10.31 -11.65
CA GLY A 465 2.20 9.43 -11.17
C GLY A 465 2.43 7.92 -11.40
N THR A 466 3.60 7.53 -11.92
CA THR A 466 4.01 6.13 -12.06
C THR A 466 4.93 5.72 -10.91
N PRO A 467 4.61 4.66 -10.15
CA PRO A 467 5.48 4.20 -9.07
C PRO A 467 6.76 3.52 -9.59
N ARG A 468 7.90 3.89 -9.02
CA ARG A 468 9.21 3.27 -9.22
C ARG A 468 9.76 2.81 -7.87
N ALA A 469 10.06 1.51 -7.75
CA ALA A 469 10.63 0.96 -6.54
C ALA A 469 11.99 1.60 -6.25
N ILE A 470 12.21 1.93 -4.98
CA ILE A 470 13.48 2.46 -4.47
C ILE A 470 14.29 1.28 -3.93
N PRO A 471 15.61 1.19 -4.19
CA PRO A 471 16.45 0.10 -3.72
C PRO A 471 16.38 -0.12 -2.21
N GLU A 472 16.52 -1.38 -1.80
CA GLU A 472 16.68 -1.75 -0.40
C GLU A 472 18.02 -1.22 0.12
N GLY A 473 18.00 -0.37 1.15
CA GLY A 473 19.21 0.20 1.76
C GLY A 473 19.23 1.72 1.82
N PHE A 474 20.32 2.28 2.32
CA PHE A 474 20.53 3.73 2.32
C PHE A 474 20.98 4.16 0.93
N THR A 475 20.24 5.09 0.35
CA THR A 475 20.51 5.67 -0.96
C THR A 475 20.26 7.18 -0.89
N LYS A 476 20.89 7.94 -1.78
CA LYS A 476 20.72 9.40 -1.80
C LYS A 476 19.24 9.76 -1.99
N LEU A 477 18.74 10.73 -1.22
CA LEU A 477 17.33 11.11 -1.27
C LEU A 477 16.99 11.94 -2.52
N GLU A 478 17.90 12.82 -2.94
CA GLU A 478 17.71 13.78 -4.04
C GLU A 478 17.17 13.15 -5.34
N PRO A 479 17.75 12.05 -5.88
CA PRO A 479 17.26 11.46 -7.14
C PRO A 479 15.80 10.99 -7.09
N PHE A 480 15.29 10.62 -5.92
CA PHE A 480 13.91 10.12 -5.77
C PHE A 480 12.86 11.22 -5.70
N VAL A 481 13.29 12.43 -5.33
CA VAL A 481 12.38 13.56 -5.13
C VAL A 481 12.49 14.62 -6.24
N GLU A 482 13.50 14.51 -7.10
CA GLU A 482 13.69 15.39 -8.26
C GLU A 482 12.54 15.22 -9.28
N LYS A 483 12.09 13.97 -9.50
CA LYS A 483 11.06 13.64 -10.49
C LYS A 483 9.65 13.54 -9.94
N GLY A 484 9.48 13.70 -8.62
CA GLY A 484 8.18 13.66 -7.94
C GLY A 484 8.30 13.42 -6.45
N VAL A 485 7.37 12.65 -5.88
CA VAL A 485 7.34 12.41 -4.43
C VAL A 485 7.93 11.05 -4.08
N ALA A 486 8.55 10.96 -2.90
CA ALA A 486 9.04 9.71 -2.33
C ALA A 486 8.17 9.28 -1.14
N VAL A 487 7.60 8.08 -1.23
CA VAL A 487 6.70 7.48 -0.22
C VAL A 487 7.29 6.17 0.29
N CYS A 488 7.29 5.99 1.61
CA CYS A 488 7.64 4.72 2.24
C CYS A 488 6.36 4.06 2.79
N LEU A 489 6.07 2.85 2.32
CA LEU A 489 4.89 2.09 2.69
C LEU A 489 5.21 1.14 3.85
N GLY A 490 4.33 1.14 4.85
CA GLY A 490 4.41 0.23 5.99
C GLY A 490 5.46 0.56 7.05
N SER A 491 6.29 1.60 6.86
CA SER A 491 7.23 2.10 7.86
C SER A 491 7.56 3.58 7.64
N PRO A 492 8.18 4.27 8.62
CA PRO A 492 8.86 5.55 8.39
C PRO A 492 10.07 5.41 7.46
N TRP A 493 10.49 6.52 6.85
CA TRP A 493 11.83 6.66 6.28
C TRP A 493 12.87 6.74 7.40
N ARG A 494 14.01 6.07 7.26
CA ARG A 494 15.21 6.32 8.06
C ARG A 494 16.15 7.21 7.27
N VAL A 495 16.40 8.43 7.74
CA VAL A 495 17.23 9.43 7.05
C VAL A 495 18.50 9.70 7.84
N ARG A 496 19.68 9.57 7.21
CA ARG A 496 20.98 9.84 7.82
C ARG A 496 21.75 10.92 7.06
N PHE A 497 22.62 11.62 7.79
CA PHE A 497 23.49 12.69 7.33
C PHE A 497 24.65 12.85 8.33
N PRO A 498 25.70 13.64 8.06
CA PRO A 498 26.90 13.69 8.91
C PRO A 498 26.64 13.92 10.41
N ASP A 499 25.71 14.81 10.75
CA ASP A 499 25.36 15.13 12.15
C ASP A 499 24.40 14.10 12.80
N ALA A 500 23.90 13.13 12.01
CA ALA A 500 23.02 12.06 12.47
C ALA A 500 23.35 10.74 11.74
N PRO A 501 24.53 10.14 11.98
CA PRO A 501 25.00 8.98 11.22
C PRO A 501 24.14 7.72 11.46
N ALA A 502 23.53 7.59 12.64
CA ALA A 502 22.59 6.51 12.97
C ALA A 502 21.22 6.68 12.28
N GLY A 503 20.97 7.84 11.68
CA GLY A 503 19.71 8.25 11.07
C GLY A 503 18.61 8.60 12.07
N ARG A 504 17.54 9.22 11.56
CA ARG A 504 16.32 9.61 12.26
C ARG A 504 15.10 9.16 11.46
N ASP A 505 13.98 8.96 12.12
CA ASP A 505 12.76 8.49 11.48
C ASP A 505 11.93 9.64 10.93
N TYR A 506 11.33 9.44 9.76
CA TYR A 506 10.49 10.39 9.05
C TYR A 506 9.28 9.64 8.46
N ALA A 507 8.20 9.54 9.24
CA ALA A 507 6.91 8.98 8.85
C ALA A 507 6.11 10.00 8.05
N GLY A 508 6.28 9.94 6.74
CA GLY A 508 5.72 10.94 5.84
C GLY A 508 6.17 10.78 4.40
N ILE A 509 6.02 11.85 3.65
CA ILE A 509 6.28 11.91 2.20
C ILE A 509 7.28 13.03 1.93
N PHE A 510 8.32 12.72 1.17
CA PHE A 510 9.30 13.70 0.72
C PHE A 510 8.96 14.23 -0.68
N THR A 511 9.26 15.50 -0.92
CA THR A 511 9.07 16.16 -2.21
C THR A 511 10.23 17.13 -2.46
N GLY A 512 10.70 17.19 -3.71
CA GLY A 512 11.68 18.19 -4.12
C GLY A 512 11.02 19.56 -4.25
N SER A 513 11.65 20.59 -3.68
CA SER A 513 11.20 21.97 -3.83
C SER A 513 12.41 22.90 -3.76
N PRO A 514 13.07 23.14 -4.91
CA PRO A 514 14.20 24.04 -4.97
C PRO A 514 13.81 25.42 -4.41
N PRO A 515 14.57 25.95 -3.44
CA PRO A 515 14.30 27.26 -2.87
C PRO A 515 14.53 28.37 -3.91
N PRO A 516 13.76 29.48 -3.87
CA PRO A 516 14.04 30.62 -4.72
C PRO A 516 15.43 31.21 -4.42
N PRO A 517 16.07 31.88 -5.39
CA PRO A 517 17.37 32.52 -5.16
C PRO A 517 17.28 33.55 -4.02
N TYR A 518 18.01 33.33 -2.94
CA TYR A 518 18.07 34.27 -1.81
C TYR A 518 19.14 35.33 -2.07
N LYS A 519 18.74 36.61 -2.06
CA LYS A 519 19.67 37.75 -2.06
C LYS A 519 19.70 38.36 -0.65
N PRO A 520 20.84 38.35 0.05
CA PRO A 520 20.95 39.00 1.35
C PRO A 520 20.74 40.52 1.22
N PRO A 521 20.10 41.19 2.21
CA PRO A 521 20.00 42.64 2.24
C PRO A 521 21.38 43.31 2.17
N ALA A 522 21.49 44.40 1.41
CA ALA A 522 22.75 45.13 1.27
C ALA A 522 23.28 45.62 2.63
N GLY A 523 24.57 45.41 2.90
CA GLY A 523 25.24 45.91 4.10
C GLY A 523 25.08 45.05 5.37
N VAL A 524 24.38 43.91 5.33
CA VAL A 524 24.27 42.99 6.47
C VAL A 524 25.25 41.82 6.28
N PRO A 525 26.28 41.65 7.15
CA PRO A 525 27.13 40.47 7.11
C PRO A 525 26.29 39.24 7.46
N ILE A 526 26.09 38.33 6.50
CA ILE A 526 25.38 37.06 6.73
C ILE A 526 26.40 35.92 6.67
N SER A 527 26.50 35.15 7.75
CA SER A 527 27.35 33.96 7.77
C SER A 527 26.86 32.92 6.75
N PRO A 528 27.73 32.04 6.22
CA PRO A 528 27.33 30.98 5.29
C PRO A 528 26.16 30.13 5.83
N ASN A 529 26.17 29.77 7.12
CA ASN A 529 25.10 29.01 7.75
C ASN A 529 23.79 29.81 7.83
N ALA A 530 23.85 31.11 8.13
CA ALA A 530 22.66 31.95 8.15
C ALA A 530 22.10 32.17 6.74
N LEU A 531 22.98 32.23 5.72
CA LEU A 531 22.58 32.33 4.33
C LEU A 531 21.91 31.03 3.85
N GLN A 532 22.45 29.88 4.25
CA GLN A 532 21.86 28.57 4.00
C GLN A 532 20.52 28.38 4.71
N ALA A 533 20.43 28.73 6.00
CA ALA A 533 19.17 28.70 6.75
C ALA A 533 18.08 29.58 6.13
N ARG A 534 18.46 30.75 5.59
CA ARG A 534 17.53 31.71 4.95
C ARG A 534 17.17 31.35 3.51
N ARG A 535 18.04 30.63 2.78
CA ARG A 535 17.71 30.00 1.50
C ARG A 535 16.56 29.01 1.69
N GLY A 536 16.57 28.27 2.80
CA GLY A 536 15.63 27.18 3.06
C GLY A 536 16.10 25.87 2.44
N SER A 537 15.25 24.85 2.48
CA SER A 537 15.62 23.49 2.02
C SER A 537 15.19 23.20 0.58
N ASP A 538 15.93 22.30 -0.06
CA ASP A 538 15.58 21.60 -1.30
C ASP A 538 14.52 20.50 -1.06
N PHE A 539 14.31 20.08 0.19
CA PHE A 539 13.38 19.03 0.57
C PHE A 539 12.19 19.59 1.36
N LEU A 540 10.98 19.27 0.91
CA LEU A 540 9.77 19.35 1.70
C LEU A 540 9.42 17.97 2.24
N PHE A 541 8.98 17.96 3.49
CA PHE A 541 8.44 16.78 4.15
C PHE A 541 7.00 17.05 4.56
N ARG A 542 6.11 16.12 4.25
CA ARG A 542 4.71 16.14 4.65
C ARG A 542 4.42 15.01 5.61
N THR A 543 3.81 15.34 6.74
CA THR A 543 3.36 14.41 7.78
C THR A 543 2.05 14.93 8.40
N THR A 544 1.52 14.33 9.46
CA THR A 544 0.35 14.87 10.17
C THR A 544 0.75 16.08 11.01
N ARG A 545 -0.14 17.06 11.24
CA ARG A 545 0.15 18.18 12.15
C ARG A 545 0.46 17.70 13.56
N LEU A 546 -0.16 16.61 13.99
CA LEU A 546 0.16 15.97 15.26
C LEU A 546 1.63 15.53 15.34
N GLN A 547 2.13 14.79 14.33
CA GLN A 547 3.52 14.34 14.28
C GLN A 547 4.51 15.49 14.14
N TYR A 548 4.19 16.49 13.31
CA TYR A 548 4.97 17.72 13.22
C TYR A 548 5.11 18.40 14.59
N THR A 549 3.97 18.59 15.28
CA THR A 549 3.94 19.28 16.56
C THR A 549 4.74 18.53 17.62
N ALA A 550 4.56 17.21 17.73
CA ALA A 550 5.32 16.37 18.64
C ALA A 550 6.83 16.44 18.34
N GLY A 551 7.21 16.37 17.06
CA GLY A 551 8.60 16.44 16.63
C GLY A 551 9.28 17.76 16.93
N VAL A 552 8.56 18.89 16.86
CA VAL A 552 9.07 20.20 17.26
C VAL A 552 9.15 20.32 18.78
N VAL A 553 8.09 19.98 19.51
CA VAL A 553 8.10 20.06 20.99
C VAL A 553 9.23 19.20 21.58
N ALA A 554 9.47 18.01 21.01
CA ALA A 554 10.59 17.17 21.42
C ALA A 554 11.97 17.74 21.04
N ALA A 555 12.06 18.52 19.95
CA ALA A 555 13.28 19.20 19.54
C ALA A 555 13.65 20.33 20.49
N GLU A 556 12.66 21.12 20.86
CA GLU A 556 12.82 22.26 21.76
C GLU A 556 13.09 21.77 23.18
N ASP A 557 12.28 20.81 23.67
CA ASP A 557 12.50 20.22 24.99
C ASP A 557 11.83 18.84 25.16
N ALA A 558 12.65 17.80 25.03
CA ALA A 558 12.20 16.42 25.22
C ALA A 558 11.71 16.10 26.64
N SER A 559 12.10 16.88 27.66
CA SER A 559 11.74 16.66 29.06
C SER A 559 10.47 17.41 29.49
N LEU A 560 9.98 18.34 28.66
CA LEU A 560 8.79 19.14 28.92
C LEU A 560 7.55 18.26 29.09
N LYS A 561 6.74 18.52 30.13
CA LYS A 561 5.53 17.76 30.48
C LYS A 561 4.40 18.69 30.92
N GLY A 562 3.18 18.17 30.98
CA GLY A 562 2.03 18.86 31.56
C GLY A 562 1.63 20.12 30.79
N GLU A 563 1.09 21.10 31.50
CA GLU A 563 0.47 22.29 30.89
C GLU A 563 1.46 23.18 30.11
N ALA A 564 2.73 23.21 30.50
CA ALA A 564 3.76 23.89 29.72
C ALA A 564 4.00 23.21 28.36
N ARG A 565 3.92 21.87 28.30
CA ARG A 565 3.99 21.11 27.05
C ARG A 565 2.78 21.38 26.17
N VAL A 566 1.59 21.40 26.76
CA VAL A 566 0.35 21.75 26.04
C VAL A 566 0.43 23.16 25.47
N ALA A 567 0.89 24.15 26.25
CA ALA A 567 1.04 25.53 25.78
C ALA A 567 2.01 25.63 24.59
N LEU A 568 3.20 25.01 24.69
CA LEU A 568 4.16 25.00 23.59
C LEU A 568 3.61 24.28 22.35
N ALA A 569 2.98 23.11 22.51
CA ALA A 569 2.37 22.37 21.42
C ALA A 569 1.29 23.19 20.69
N ARG A 570 0.48 23.97 21.41
CA ARG A 570 -0.52 24.87 20.82
C ARG A 570 0.13 25.98 20.00
N VAL A 571 1.22 26.60 20.51
CA VAL A 571 1.99 27.62 19.78
C VAL A 571 2.60 27.04 18.51
N VAL A 572 3.19 25.84 18.61
CA VAL A 572 3.80 25.14 17.47
C VAL A 572 2.77 24.83 16.39
N ALA A 573 1.65 24.21 16.74
CA ALA A 573 0.57 23.89 15.82
C ALA A 573 -0.05 25.14 15.19
N HIS A 574 -0.15 26.24 15.94
CA HIS A 574 -0.60 27.53 15.45
C HIS A 574 0.36 28.13 14.42
N ASN A 575 1.65 28.12 14.71
CA ASN A 575 2.69 28.68 13.85
C ASN A 575 2.81 27.94 12.51
N GLU A 576 2.60 26.62 12.50
CA GLU A 576 2.54 25.83 11.27
C GLU A 576 1.51 26.38 10.28
N ARG A 577 0.29 26.68 10.76
CA ARG A 577 -0.79 27.27 9.94
C ARG A 577 -0.51 28.72 9.53
N HIS A 578 0.29 29.45 10.30
CA HIS A 578 0.59 30.87 10.07
C HIS A 578 1.99 31.09 9.48
N ALA A 579 2.58 30.05 8.89
CA ALA A 579 3.89 30.10 8.25
C ALA A 579 4.02 31.24 7.22
N GLN A 580 2.94 31.60 6.54
CA GLN A 580 2.92 32.67 5.52
C GLN A 580 3.34 34.04 6.06
N SER A 581 3.09 34.32 7.34
CA SER A 581 3.55 35.55 8.00
C SER A 581 5.08 35.61 8.15
N ARG A 582 5.75 34.46 8.08
CA ARG A 582 7.21 34.31 8.17
C ARG A 582 7.87 34.04 6.81
N HIS A 583 7.23 33.21 5.99
CA HIS A 583 7.66 32.76 4.69
C HIS A 583 6.55 32.94 3.64
N PRO A 584 6.58 34.02 2.85
CA PRO A 584 5.65 34.18 1.73
C PRO A 584 5.76 32.99 0.77
N GLY A 585 4.68 32.22 0.63
CA GLY A 585 4.59 31.11 -0.33
C GLY A 585 5.38 29.85 0.00
N ARG A 586 5.96 29.70 1.20
CA ARG A 586 6.66 28.45 1.60
C ARG A 586 6.24 27.96 2.99
N PRO A 587 6.33 26.65 3.26
CA PRO A 587 6.02 26.08 4.58
C PRO A 587 7.06 26.49 5.64
N VAL A 588 6.79 26.16 6.91
CA VAL A 588 7.74 26.31 8.02
C VAL A 588 9.06 25.58 7.75
N CYS A 589 10.14 26.05 8.36
CA CYS A 589 11.48 25.55 8.14
C CYS A 589 12.05 24.85 9.39
N ASP A 590 12.66 23.68 9.22
CA ASP A 590 13.41 22.95 10.25
C ASP A 590 14.77 23.63 10.50
N THR A 591 14.70 24.81 11.09
CA THR A 591 15.85 25.59 11.53
C THR A 591 15.43 26.49 12.68
N THR A 592 16.40 27.05 13.39
CA THR A 592 16.17 28.09 14.40
C THR A 592 15.55 29.39 13.86
N HIS A 593 15.39 29.53 12.53
CA HIS A 593 14.65 30.64 11.94
C HIS A 593 13.12 30.51 12.13
N CYS A 594 12.62 29.26 12.11
CA CYS A 594 11.22 28.94 12.37
C CYS A 594 11.11 28.10 13.65
N GLN A 595 11.30 26.78 13.53
CA GLN A 595 11.13 25.79 14.59
C GLN A 595 12.03 24.60 14.27
N THR A 596 12.76 24.07 15.26
CA THR A 596 13.57 22.87 15.03
C THR A 596 12.65 21.65 15.00
N PHE A 597 12.83 20.74 14.06
CA PHE A 597 11.99 19.55 13.88
C PHE A 597 12.85 18.27 13.88
N LEU A 598 12.60 17.37 14.84
CA LEU A 598 13.39 16.13 14.98
C LEU A 598 12.98 14.99 14.04
N GLY A 599 11.98 15.18 13.18
CA GLY A 599 11.34 14.10 12.45
C GLY A 599 10.22 13.45 13.26
N THR A 600 10.00 12.16 13.05
CA THR A 600 8.97 11.39 13.73
C THR A 600 9.41 11.01 15.14
N VAL A 601 8.54 11.29 16.10
CA VAL A 601 8.74 10.97 17.51
C VAL A 601 7.50 10.27 18.06
N ARG A 602 7.60 9.76 19.28
CA ARG A 602 6.44 9.26 20.00
C ARG A 602 5.57 10.44 20.43
N VAL A 603 4.33 10.46 19.94
CA VAL A 603 3.30 11.41 20.37
C VAL A 603 2.94 11.16 21.84
N GLN A 604 2.85 12.22 22.62
CA GLN A 604 2.39 12.24 24.00
C GLN A 604 0.93 12.73 24.09
N PRO A 605 0.19 12.36 25.16
CA PRO A 605 -1.19 12.81 25.35
C PRO A 605 -1.36 14.34 25.34
N GLU A 606 -0.34 15.09 25.77
CA GLU A 606 -0.37 16.56 25.77
C GLU A 606 -0.45 17.18 24.37
N GLU A 607 0.18 16.59 23.34
CA GLU A 607 0.00 17.08 21.97
C GLU A 607 -1.42 16.85 21.48
N GLU A 608 -2.01 15.69 21.79
CA GLU A 608 -3.38 15.39 21.40
C GLU A 608 -4.36 16.36 22.07
N ARG A 609 -4.18 16.61 23.38
CA ARG A 609 -4.94 17.64 24.11
C ARG A 609 -4.76 19.03 23.49
N ALA A 610 -3.54 19.40 23.13
CA ALA A 610 -3.24 20.69 22.53
C ALA A 610 -3.93 20.87 21.17
N LEU A 611 -3.93 19.85 20.31
CA LEU A 611 -4.55 19.92 18.99
C LEU A 611 -6.07 19.71 19.01
N ALA A 612 -6.63 19.11 20.08
CA ALA A 612 -8.07 19.03 20.31
C ALA A 612 -8.66 20.34 20.85
N ALA A 613 -7.83 21.21 21.44
CA ALA A 613 -8.27 22.51 21.93
C ALA A 613 -8.66 23.46 20.78
N PRO A 614 -9.54 24.46 21.03
CA PRO A 614 -9.88 25.47 20.03
C PRO A 614 -8.63 26.19 19.49
N PRO A 615 -8.65 26.62 18.21
CA PRO A 615 -7.58 27.42 17.62
C PRO A 615 -7.28 28.65 18.46
N LEU A 616 -6.00 29.03 18.54
CA LEU A 616 -5.58 30.22 19.23
C LEU A 616 -6.16 31.49 18.55
N ARG A 617 -6.47 32.51 19.35
CA ARG A 617 -7.14 33.74 18.88
C ARG A 617 -6.27 34.65 18.01
N TRP A 618 -4.94 34.54 18.12
CA TRP A 618 -4.01 35.37 17.37
C TRP A 618 -4.02 34.96 15.88
N ARG A 619 -3.64 35.87 14.98
CA ARG A 619 -3.65 35.63 13.52
C ARG A 619 -2.26 35.66 12.89
N GLU A 620 -1.23 35.80 13.71
CA GLU A 620 0.15 35.95 13.28
C GLU A 620 1.03 34.91 13.95
N TRP A 621 2.28 34.83 13.50
CA TRP A 621 3.30 34.03 14.15
C TRP A 621 3.47 34.39 15.62
N LEU A 622 3.54 33.36 16.47
CA LEU A 622 3.74 33.50 17.91
C LEU A 622 5.19 33.12 18.27
N PRO A 623 6.01 34.08 18.72
CA PRO A 623 7.40 33.80 19.10
C PRO A 623 7.46 33.00 20.41
N PHE A 624 8.43 32.11 20.52
CA PHE A 624 8.74 31.40 21.76
C PHE A 624 10.24 31.15 21.85
N SER A 625 10.75 30.99 23.07
CA SER A 625 12.16 30.71 23.31
C SER A 625 12.34 29.85 24.56
N GLN A 626 13.50 29.18 24.68
CA GLN A 626 13.80 28.38 25.88
C GLN A 626 13.69 29.22 27.16
N GLY A 627 14.25 30.43 27.14
CA GLY A 627 14.11 31.40 28.22
C GLY A 627 14.90 31.03 29.47
N GLY A 628 14.34 31.33 30.65
CA GLY A 628 14.89 30.94 31.95
C GLY A 628 15.75 32.00 32.66
N GLN A 629 16.29 31.62 33.83
CA GLN A 629 16.98 32.54 34.76
C GLN A 629 18.45 32.19 35.02
N ALA A 630 18.97 31.14 34.39
CA ALA A 630 20.36 30.73 34.55
C ALA A 630 21.29 31.87 34.10
N PRO A 631 22.22 32.35 34.97
CA PRO A 631 23.16 33.39 34.59
C PRO A 631 24.19 32.86 33.59
N TRP A 632 24.65 33.71 32.69
CA TRP A 632 25.73 33.41 31.76
C TRP A 632 26.67 34.62 31.60
N SER A 633 27.93 34.34 31.27
CA SER A 633 28.96 35.35 30.97
C SER A 633 29.79 34.88 29.77
N GLU A 634 29.97 35.76 28.79
CA GLU A 634 30.63 35.47 27.51
C GLU A 634 31.52 36.64 27.10
N THR A 635 32.74 36.37 26.65
CA THR A 635 33.69 37.41 26.23
C THR A 635 33.90 37.39 24.72
N ARG A 636 33.95 38.57 24.08
CA ARG A 636 34.20 38.72 22.64
C ARG A 636 35.29 39.75 22.38
N PRO A 637 36.10 39.59 21.30
CA PRO A 637 37.08 40.61 20.93
C PRO A 637 36.43 41.97 20.68
N ARG A 638 37.03 43.04 21.21
CA ARG A 638 36.49 44.41 21.09
C ARG A 638 36.31 44.84 19.65
N GLY A 639 37.27 44.51 18.78
CA GLY A 639 37.17 44.80 17.34
C GLY A 639 35.96 44.13 16.67
N GLN A 640 35.52 42.96 17.15
CA GLN A 640 34.31 42.30 16.65
C GLN A 640 33.05 43.05 17.08
N VAL A 641 33.00 43.53 18.33
CA VAL A 641 31.87 44.33 18.84
C VAL A 641 31.79 45.69 18.12
N GLU A 642 32.92 46.36 17.93
CA GLU A 642 33.02 47.63 17.21
C GLU A 642 32.73 47.48 15.71
N SER A 643 32.94 46.30 15.12
CA SER A 643 32.49 46.04 13.74
C SER A 643 30.97 46.04 13.58
N LEU A 644 30.23 45.75 14.67
CA LEU A 644 28.76 45.67 14.68
C LEU A 644 28.10 46.97 15.17
N LEU A 645 28.70 47.63 16.16
CA LEU A 645 28.16 48.86 16.76
C LEU A 645 28.86 50.14 16.24
N GLY A 646 29.91 49.98 15.44
CA GLY A 646 30.76 51.07 14.97
C GLY A 646 31.99 51.29 15.85
N GLN A 647 33.08 51.74 15.21
CA GLN A 647 34.35 52.09 15.86
C GLN A 647 34.13 53.19 16.92
N GLY A 648 34.84 53.08 18.05
CA GLY A 648 34.75 54.08 19.13
C GLY A 648 33.50 53.98 19.98
N VAL A 649 32.91 52.79 20.13
CA VAL A 649 31.84 52.56 21.11
C VAL A 649 32.41 52.64 22.53
N THR A 650 31.77 53.43 23.38
CA THR A 650 32.25 53.74 24.75
C THR A 650 31.29 53.30 25.84
N GLY A 651 30.01 53.10 25.53
CA GLY A 651 29.01 52.64 26.49
C GLY A 651 27.86 51.91 25.82
N VAL A 652 27.35 50.87 26.47
CA VAL A 652 26.25 50.04 25.98
C VAL A 652 25.26 49.75 27.11
N ARG A 653 23.97 49.89 26.83
CA ARG A 653 22.86 49.58 27.72
C ARG A 653 21.82 48.74 26.99
N PHE A 654 21.29 47.73 27.67
CA PHE A 654 20.26 46.84 27.14
C PHE A 654 18.93 47.12 27.82
N ALA A 655 17.90 47.40 27.04
CA ALA A 655 16.55 47.65 27.53
C ALA A 655 15.53 47.40 26.41
N ASP A 656 14.35 46.90 26.78
CA ASP A 656 13.20 46.75 25.87
C ASP A 656 13.52 46.01 24.56
N GLY A 657 14.37 44.97 24.65
CA GLY A 657 14.81 44.18 23.48
C GLY A 657 15.78 44.92 22.55
N ARG A 658 16.31 46.07 22.96
CA ARG A 658 17.25 46.90 22.19
C ARG A 658 18.58 47.05 22.90
N VAL A 659 19.61 47.26 22.10
CA VAL A 659 20.91 47.73 22.55
C VAL A 659 21.03 49.21 22.21
N HIS A 660 21.20 50.03 23.24
CA HIS A 660 21.46 51.46 23.17
C HIS A 660 22.94 51.68 23.41
N TYR A 661 23.61 52.45 22.56
CA TYR A 661 25.06 52.63 22.67
C TYR A 661 25.48 54.05 22.33
N LEU A 662 26.60 54.47 22.93
CA LEU A 662 27.27 55.72 22.63
C LEU A 662 28.47 55.44 21.74
N ARG A 663 28.57 56.19 20.65
CA ARG A 663 29.70 56.12 19.71
C ARG A 663 30.35 57.48 19.56
N THR A 664 31.65 57.55 19.79
CA THR A 664 32.43 58.76 19.55
C THR A 664 32.66 58.94 18.05
N LYS A 665 32.11 60.02 17.46
CA LYS A 665 32.36 60.41 16.07
C LYS A 665 33.33 61.57 15.99
N ARG A 666 34.11 61.60 14.90
CA ARG A 666 34.92 62.74 14.49
C ARG A 666 34.39 63.28 13.17
N GLU A 667 33.84 64.48 13.21
CA GLU A 667 33.31 65.16 12.02
C GLU A 667 33.74 66.63 12.06
N GLY A 668 34.36 67.12 10.98
CA GLY A 668 34.83 68.51 10.89
C GLY A 668 35.85 68.95 11.95
N GLY A 669 36.60 68.02 12.56
CA GLY A 669 37.57 68.32 13.63
C GLY A 669 36.98 68.36 15.05
N ALA A 670 35.66 68.24 15.21
CA ALA A 670 35.00 68.09 16.50
C ALA A 670 34.85 66.61 16.88
N VAL A 671 35.00 66.30 18.19
CA VAL A 671 34.78 64.97 18.76
C VAL A 671 33.52 65.04 19.61
N PHE A 672 32.49 64.26 19.28
CA PHE A 672 31.25 64.19 20.05
C PHE A 672 30.68 62.77 20.07
N ASP A 673 29.92 62.45 21.11
CA ASP A 673 29.27 61.15 21.26
C ASP A 673 27.86 61.18 20.67
N VAL A 674 27.55 60.19 19.83
CA VAL A 674 26.23 59.99 19.25
C VAL A 674 25.56 58.82 19.94
N ALA A 675 24.33 59.03 20.44
CA ALA A 675 23.49 57.97 20.94
C ALA A 675 22.76 57.28 19.78
N GLU A 676 22.96 55.97 19.65
CA GLU A 676 22.33 55.14 18.63
C GLU A 676 21.63 53.94 19.30
N SER A 677 20.69 53.32 18.60
CA SER A 677 20.05 52.11 19.09
C SER A 677 19.72 51.13 17.97
N GLN A 678 19.86 49.84 18.25
CA GLN A 678 19.46 48.79 17.34
C GLN A 678 18.79 47.63 18.09
N PRO A 679 18.04 46.75 17.41
CA PRO A 679 17.50 45.54 18.02
C PRO A 679 18.64 44.70 18.62
N CYS A 680 18.47 44.28 19.88
CA CYS A 680 19.48 43.50 20.60
C CYS A 680 19.77 42.16 19.90
N GLU A 681 18.77 41.61 19.22
CA GLU A 681 18.87 40.38 18.45
C GLU A 681 19.96 40.42 17.36
N LEU A 682 20.22 41.60 16.77
CA LEU A 682 21.32 41.76 15.80
C LEU A 682 22.67 41.56 16.47
N LEU A 683 22.85 42.11 17.67
CA LEU A 683 24.08 41.93 18.45
C LEU A 683 24.21 40.49 18.95
N ARG A 684 23.14 39.94 19.52
CA ARG A 684 23.11 38.56 20.05
C ARG A 684 23.46 37.54 18.98
N SER A 685 22.81 37.62 17.82
CA SER A 685 23.02 36.67 16.72
C SER A 685 24.42 36.77 16.12
N ALA A 686 24.93 37.99 15.90
CA ALA A 686 26.26 38.20 15.32
C ALA A 686 27.40 37.79 16.28
N LEU A 687 27.22 38.00 17.58
CA LEU A 687 28.19 37.62 18.61
C LEU A 687 27.97 36.21 19.17
N LYS A 688 26.95 35.48 18.70
CA LYS A 688 26.56 34.15 19.21
C LYS A 688 26.40 34.15 20.74
N LEU A 689 25.65 35.11 21.27
CA LEU A 689 25.37 35.20 22.71
C LEU A 689 24.13 34.35 23.08
N PRO A 690 24.06 33.77 24.28
CA PRO A 690 22.93 32.92 24.70
C PRO A 690 21.58 33.64 24.66
N ALA A 691 21.52 34.88 25.15
CA ALA A 691 20.34 35.75 25.13
C ALA A 691 20.75 37.21 24.91
N CYS A 692 19.78 38.13 24.85
CA CYS A 692 20.11 39.54 24.93
C CYS A 692 20.83 39.82 26.27
N PRO A 693 22.04 40.43 26.26
CA PRO A 693 22.76 40.73 27.48
C PRO A 693 21.98 41.70 28.36
N ARG A 694 22.30 41.71 29.66
CA ARG A 694 21.84 42.75 30.60
C ARG A 694 22.91 43.81 30.80
N THR A 695 24.17 43.40 30.80
CA THR A 695 25.33 44.26 30.99
C THR A 695 26.43 43.90 30.00
N ALA A 696 27.27 44.90 29.69
CA ALA A 696 28.50 44.71 28.93
C ALA A 696 29.62 45.54 29.58
N HIS A 697 30.79 44.93 29.76
CA HIS A 697 31.98 45.55 30.32
C HIS A 697 33.05 45.64 29.23
N PHE A 698 33.43 46.87 28.88
CA PHE A 698 34.43 47.14 27.84
C PHE A 698 35.83 47.18 28.45
N GLY A 699 36.67 46.21 28.10
CA GLY A 699 38.11 46.24 28.33
C GLY A 699 38.87 46.79 27.11
N ASP A 700 40.19 46.81 27.19
CA ASP A 700 41.05 47.36 26.13
C ASP A 700 41.02 46.53 24.85
N ARG A 701 40.94 45.19 24.96
CA ARG A 701 40.96 44.26 23.80
C ARG A 701 39.72 43.39 23.67
N GLU A 702 38.89 43.34 24.71
CA GLU A 702 37.76 42.43 24.82
C GLU A 702 36.56 43.11 25.49
N VAL A 703 35.36 42.59 25.23
CA VAL A 703 34.11 43.01 25.86
C VAL A 703 33.47 41.79 26.50
N SER A 704 33.23 41.85 27.81
CA SER A 704 32.52 40.82 28.56
C SER A 704 31.03 41.15 28.60
N PHE A 705 30.18 40.19 28.26
CA PHE A 705 28.74 40.31 28.30
C PHE A 705 28.18 39.39 29.37
N GLU A 706 27.22 39.88 30.15
CA GLU A 706 26.52 39.07 31.14
C GLU A 706 25.02 39.15 30.90
N GLY A 707 24.33 38.04 31.14
CA GLY A 707 22.88 37.95 30.97
C GLY A 707 22.28 36.77 31.71
N ARG A 708 21.01 36.51 31.43
CA ARG A 708 20.27 35.38 31.97
C ARG A 708 19.43 34.71 30.90
N GLY A 709 19.22 33.41 31.05
CA GLY A 709 18.37 32.61 30.17
C GLY A 709 18.95 32.44 28.76
N GLN A 710 18.14 31.90 27.86
CA GLN A 710 18.51 31.60 26.49
C GLN A 710 17.42 32.01 25.49
N GLY A 711 17.84 32.48 24.30
CA GLY A 711 16.94 32.87 23.21
C GLY A 711 16.65 34.37 23.13
N HIS A 712 15.67 34.74 22.30
CA HIS A 712 15.36 36.14 21.99
C HIS A 712 14.45 36.81 23.05
N GLY A 713 13.84 36.06 23.96
CA GLY A 713 13.07 36.60 25.09
C GLY A 713 11.72 37.23 24.71
N GLU A 714 11.17 36.89 23.54
CA GLU A 714 9.84 37.35 23.10
C GLU A 714 8.84 36.20 23.16
N GLY A 715 7.61 36.51 23.60
CA GLY A 715 6.49 35.56 23.64
C GLY A 715 6.65 34.50 24.73
N LEU A 716 6.41 33.23 24.39
CA LEU A 716 6.41 32.14 25.37
C LEU A 716 7.86 31.80 25.82
N ASP A 717 8.14 31.99 27.11
CA ASP A 717 9.34 31.47 27.79
C ASP A 717 9.05 30.07 28.33
N VAL A 718 9.70 29.05 27.75
CA VAL A 718 9.45 27.63 28.06
C VAL A 718 9.84 27.27 29.50
N GLU A 719 10.99 27.75 29.98
CA GLU A 719 11.43 27.51 31.36
C GLU A 719 10.52 28.21 32.39
N ALA A 720 10.06 29.43 32.10
CA ALA A 720 9.11 30.12 32.94
C ALA A 720 7.74 29.41 32.95
N ALA A 721 7.30 28.88 31.80
CA ALA A 721 6.08 28.09 31.70
C ALA A 721 6.16 26.83 32.57
N LYS A 722 7.27 26.09 32.53
CA LYS A 722 7.51 24.91 33.40
C LYS A 722 7.39 25.26 34.89
N ALA A 723 7.99 26.37 35.29
CA ALA A 723 8.02 26.79 36.70
C ALA A 723 6.71 27.45 37.17
N SER A 724 5.80 27.79 36.25
CA SER A 724 4.64 28.63 36.57
C SER A 724 3.55 27.92 37.38
N GLY A 725 3.38 26.61 37.21
CA GLY A 725 2.25 25.85 37.74
C GLY A 725 0.88 26.28 37.19
N LEU A 726 0.85 27.07 36.12
CA LEU A 726 -0.38 27.58 35.50
C LEU A 726 -0.92 26.62 34.45
N GLU A 727 -2.23 26.70 34.19
CA GLU A 727 -2.87 26.04 33.05
C GLU A 727 -2.40 26.62 31.71
N ALA A 728 -2.39 25.81 30.65
CA ALA A 728 -1.86 26.19 29.35
C ALA A 728 -2.46 27.49 28.79
N GLU A 729 -3.77 27.70 28.93
CA GLU A 729 -4.42 28.95 28.48
C GLU A 729 -3.85 30.17 29.19
N ARG A 730 -3.63 30.08 30.51
CA ARG A 730 -3.11 31.21 31.29
C ARG A 730 -1.64 31.47 31.01
N ILE A 731 -0.86 30.42 30.72
CA ILE A 731 0.52 30.54 30.23
C ILE A 731 0.53 31.34 28.91
N LEU A 732 -0.34 30.99 27.96
CA LEU A 732 -0.43 31.65 26.66
C LEU A 732 -0.93 33.09 26.77
N GLU A 733 -1.94 33.35 27.59
CA GLU A 733 -2.40 34.70 27.88
C GLU A 733 -1.28 35.56 28.45
N ARG A 734 -0.50 35.05 29.40
CA ARG A 734 0.62 35.81 29.98
C ARG A 734 1.73 36.08 28.96
N ALA A 735 1.99 35.13 28.06
CA ALA A 735 3.00 35.26 27.02
C ALA A 735 2.63 36.26 25.92
N TYR A 736 1.33 36.40 25.62
CA TYR A 736 0.85 37.13 24.44
C TYR A 736 -0.27 38.15 24.73
N ALA A 737 -0.49 38.51 26.00
CA ALA A 737 -1.34 39.64 26.38
C ALA A 737 -0.67 40.93 25.89
N ARG A 738 -1.16 41.42 24.75
CA ARG A 738 -0.92 42.77 24.27
C ARG A 738 -2.21 43.56 24.40
#